data_AF-A0ABD3BUA1-F1
#
_entry.id   AF-A0ABD3BUA1-F1
#
_cell.length_a   1.000
_cell.length_b   1.000
_cell.length_c   1.000
_cell.angle_alpha   90.00
_cell.angle_beta   90.00
_cell.angle_gamma   90.00
#
_symmetry.space_group_name_H-M   'P 1'
#
loop_
_entity.id
_entity.type
_entity.pdbx_description
1 polymer ?
#
loop_
_entity_poly.entity_id
_entity_poly.type
_entity_poly.pdbx_seq_one_letter_code
_entity_poly.pdbx_strand_id
1 'polypeptide(L)'
;MASSTAQIHALGAAAQLASSNSTRNHPTKTVFFGSKLNSTASFGLKLRSKARSGRSSRRNTGLRVVAEKVVGIDLGTTNSAVAAMEGGKPTIVTNAEGQRTTPSVVAYTKSGDRLVGQIAKRQAVVNPENTFFSVKRFIGRKMSEVNDESKQVSYNVVRDDNGNVKLECPAIGKQFAAEEISAQVLRKLVDDASKFLNDKVTKAVVTVPAYFNDSQRTATKDAGRIAGLEVLRIINEPTAASLAYGFEKKSNETILVFDLGGGTFDVSVLEVGDGVFEVLSTSGDTHLGGDDFDKRVVDWLAADFKKNEGIDLLKDKQALQRLTETAEKAKMELSSLTQTNISLPFITATADGPKHIETTLTRAKFEELCSDLLDRLKTPVQNSLRDAKLNINDIDEVILVGGSTRIPAVQELVNKMTGKAPNVTVNPDEVVALGAAVQAGVLAGDVSDIVLLDVTPLSLGLETLGGVMTKIIPRNTTLPTSKSEVFSTAADGQTSVDINVLQGEREFVRDNKSLGSFRLDGIPPAPRGVPQIEVKFDIDANGILSVAAVDKGSGKKQDITITGASTLPSDEVERMVSEAERFSKEDKEKRDAIDTKNQADSVVYQTEKQLKELGDKVPAPVKEKVEAKLSELKEAISGGSTQAIKDAITALNQEVMQLGQSLYNQPGGAGPGAGPTPGGESGPSESSDKGPEGDVIDADFTDSK
;
A
#
# COMPACT_ATOMS: atom_id res chain seq x y z
N MET A 1 1.65 -3.49 60.42
CA MET A 1 1.31 -4.46 61.48
C MET A 1 1.76 -5.83 61.00
N ALA A 2 2.93 -6.27 61.47
CA ALA A 2 3.11 -7.48 62.31
C ALA A 2 2.64 -8.77 61.59
N SER A 3 3.55 -9.51 60.93
CA SER A 3 4.42 -10.59 61.49
C SER A 3 3.83 -11.96 61.09
N SER A 4 4.53 -13.04 60.72
CA SER A 4 5.95 -13.39 60.77
C SER A 4 6.24 -14.65 59.93
N THR A 5 7.52 -14.83 59.55
CA THR A 5 8.36 -16.08 59.56
C THR A 5 7.89 -17.35 58.82
N ALA A 6 8.55 -17.90 57.80
CA ALA A 6 9.96 -18.30 57.57
C ALA A 6 10.43 -19.62 58.25
N GLN A 7 11.03 -20.50 57.42
CA GLN A 7 11.98 -21.64 57.63
C GLN A 7 11.49 -22.94 56.93
N ILE A 8 12.08 -23.39 55.81
CA ILE A 8 13.37 -24.09 55.57
C ILE A 8 13.55 -25.38 56.38
N HIS A 9 13.54 -26.54 55.72
CA HIS A 9 14.62 -27.56 55.84
C HIS A 9 14.55 -28.63 54.74
N ALA A 10 15.74 -29.14 54.42
CA ALA A 10 16.09 -29.99 53.27
C ALA A 10 16.15 -31.50 53.58
N LEU A 11 16.48 -32.26 52.53
CA LEU A 11 17.14 -33.59 52.45
C LEU A 11 16.27 -34.87 52.42
N GLY A 12 16.22 -35.48 51.22
CA GLY A 12 16.89 -36.76 50.92
C GLY A 12 16.25 -38.08 51.40
N ALA A 13 15.94 -38.97 50.46
CA ALA A 13 16.47 -40.36 50.38
C ALA A 13 15.65 -41.24 49.42
N ALA A 14 16.37 -42.10 48.70
CA ALA A 14 15.88 -43.12 47.79
C ALA A 14 15.35 -44.37 48.52
N ALA A 15 14.44 -45.12 47.88
CA ALA A 15 14.37 -46.59 48.00
C ALA A 15 13.54 -47.21 46.86
N GLN A 16 14.13 -48.26 46.27
CA GLN A 16 13.59 -49.17 45.27
C GLN A 16 12.53 -50.13 45.88
N LEU A 17 11.63 -50.69 45.04
CA LEU A 17 11.44 -52.16 44.86
C LEU A 17 10.20 -52.51 44.01
N ALA A 18 10.48 -53.20 42.89
CA ALA A 18 9.89 -54.50 42.47
C ALA A 18 8.46 -54.49 41.87
N SER A 19 8.25 -54.72 40.57
CA SER A 19 8.44 -55.93 39.72
C SER A 19 7.13 -56.71 39.51
N SER A 20 6.68 -56.81 38.26
CA SER A 20 6.11 -58.06 37.71
C SER A 20 6.12 -58.05 36.18
N ASN A 21 6.89 -58.99 35.63
CA ASN A 21 7.01 -59.36 34.23
C ASN A 21 5.72 -59.96 33.66
N SER A 22 5.50 -59.79 32.36
CA SER A 22 5.07 -60.88 31.47
C SER A 22 5.42 -60.56 30.01
N THR A 23 6.39 -61.33 29.52
CA THR A 23 6.99 -61.40 28.18
C THR A 23 6.12 -62.11 27.14
N ARG A 24 6.26 -61.73 25.85
CA ARG A 24 6.35 -62.67 24.71
C ARG A 24 7.15 -62.07 23.52
N ASN A 25 8.33 -62.65 23.30
CA ASN A 25 9.24 -62.63 22.13
C ASN A 25 8.55 -63.20 20.85
N HIS A 26 8.97 -63.11 19.57
CA HIS A 26 10.08 -62.58 18.72
C HIS A 26 9.66 -62.94 17.23
N PRO A 27 10.44 -62.80 16.11
CA PRO A 27 11.79 -62.24 15.90
C PRO A 27 12.00 -61.31 14.66
N THR A 28 13.07 -60.52 14.76
CA THR A 28 14.10 -60.06 13.78
C THR A 28 13.95 -60.23 12.25
N LYS A 29 14.36 -59.17 11.51
CA LYS A 29 15.52 -59.22 10.59
C LYS A 29 15.97 -57.82 10.14
N THR A 30 17.21 -57.48 10.50
CA THR A 30 18.01 -56.34 10.01
C THR A 30 18.96 -56.86 8.93
N VAL A 31 19.17 -56.13 7.84
CA VAL A 31 20.30 -56.36 6.92
C VAL A 31 21.00 -55.04 6.62
N PHE A 32 22.21 -54.93 7.15
CA PHE A 32 23.25 -53.96 6.79
C PHE A 32 24.10 -54.59 5.67
N PHE A 33 24.45 -53.84 4.63
CA PHE A 33 25.67 -54.06 3.86
C PHE A 33 26.17 -52.74 3.26
N GLY A 34 27.31 -52.26 3.77
CA GLY A 34 28.13 -51.27 3.09
C GLY A 34 29.11 -51.97 2.15
N SER A 35 29.37 -51.37 1.00
CA SER A 35 30.57 -51.65 0.21
C SER A 35 31.10 -50.36 -0.41
N LYS A 36 32.37 -50.09 -0.15
CA LYS A 36 33.20 -49.06 -0.78
C LYS A 36 33.39 -49.40 -2.26
N LEU A 37 33.47 -48.38 -3.13
CA LEU A 37 34.24 -48.45 -4.38
C LEU A 37 34.67 -47.04 -4.82
N ASN A 38 35.98 -46.80 -4.70
CA ASN A 38 36.73 -45.86 -5.54
C ASN A 38 36.79 -46.45 -6.96
N SER A 39 36.53 -45.67 -7.99
CA SER A 39 37.43 -45.60 -9.16
C SER A 39 37.10 -44.39 -10.03
N THR A 40 38.17 -43.65 -10.32
CA THR A 40 38.30 -42.64 -11.35
C THR A 40 38.26 -43.28 -12.73
N ALA A 41 37.41 -42.76 -13.62
CA ALA A 41 37.48 -43.06 -15.05
C ALA A 41 37.37 -41.78 -15.86
N SER A 42 38.52 -41.36 -16.35
CA SER A 42 38.79 -40.27 -17.28
C SER A 42 38.16 -40.51 -18.66
N PHE A 43 37.29 -39.60 -19.11
CA PHE A 43 36.95 -39.45 -20.52
C PHE A 43 37.66 -38.22 -21.09
N GLY A 44 38.72 -38.48 -21.86
CA GLY A 44 39.45 -37.46 -22.60
C GLY A 44 38.77 -37.14 -23.91
N LEU A 45 38.30 -35.90 -24.08
CA LEU A 45 38.02 -35.31 -25.38
C LEU A 45 39.13 -34.30 -25.71
N LYS A 46 39.98 -34.64 -26.68
CA LYS A 46 40.99 -33.76 -27.25
C LYS A 46 40.31 -32.69 -28.12
N LEU A 47 40.26 -31.44 -27.67
CA LEU A 47 40.14 -30.29 -28.56
C LEU A 47 41.51 -29.63 -28.73
N ARG A 48 42.01 -29.67 -29.98
CA ARG A 48 43.10 -28.81 -30.45
C ARG A 48 42.60 -27.37 -30.50
N SER A 49 43.23 -26.46 -29.77
CA SER A 49 43.20 -25.04 -30.11
C SER A 49 44.60 -24.43 -29.98
N LYS A 50 44.98 -23.70 -31.04
CA LYS A 50 46.28 -23.04 -31.20
C LYS A 50 46.49 -22.02 -30.09
N ALA A 51 47.68 -22.07 -29.49
CA ALA A 51 48.17 -21.04 -28.60
C ALA A 51 48.29 -19.69 -29.34
N ARG A 52 47.67 -18.66 -28.78
CA ARG A 52 48.10 -17.26 -28.90
C ARG A 52 48.11 -16.65 -27.51
N SER A 53 49.31 -16.33 -27.05
CA SER A 53 49.58 -15.67 -25.78
C SER A 53 49.06 -14.25 -25.79
N GLY A 54 48.08 -13.95 -24.96
CA GLY A 54 47.67 -12.60 -24.60
C GLY A 54 47.49 -12.53 -23.08
N ARG A 55 48.45 -11.93 -22.39
CA ARG A 55 48.35 -11.59 -20.96
C ARG A 55 47.22 -10.57 -20.81
N SER A 56 46.07 -11.01 -20.29
CA SER A 56 45.03 -10.10 -19.81
C SER A 56 44.82 -10.35 -18.32
N SER A 57 45.11 -9.30 -17.54
CA SER A 57 44.80 -9.18 -16.12
C SER A 57 43.30 -9.38 -15.93
N ARG A 58 42.89 -10.55 -15.40
CA ARG A 58 41.52 -10.74 -14.89
C ARG A 58 41.40 -9.92 -13.62
N ARG A 59 40.87 -8.70 -13.74
CA ARG A 59 40.17 -8.03 -12.63
C ARG A 59 39.03 -8.95 -12.22
N ASN A 60 39.07 -9.40 -10.97
CA ASN A 60 37.98 -10.10 -10.32
C ASN A 60 36.85 -9.08 -10.08
N THR A 61 36.04 -8.81 -11.10
CA THR A 61 34.76 -8.14 -10.90
C THR A 61 33.85 -9.17 -10.24
N GLY A 62 33.76 -9.11 -8.91
CA GLY A 62 32.76 -9.86 -8.18
C GLY A 62 31.40 -9.59 -8.82
N LEU A 63 30.69 -10.66 -9.19
CA LEU A 63 29.29 -10.55 -9.56
C LEU A 63 28.55 -10.00 -8.33
N ARG A 64 28.23 -8.71 -8.34
CA ARG A 64 27.27 -8.13 -7.42
C ARG A 64 25.91 -8.64 -7.88
N VAL A 65 25.43 -9.71 -7.26
CA VAL A 65 24.01 -10.07 -7.35
C VAL A 65 23.28 -8.96 -6.61
N VAL A 66 22.79 -7.97 -7.35
CA VAL A 66 21.86 -6.99 -6.80
C VAL A 66 20.52 -7.70 -6.79
N ALA A 67 20.12 -8.22 -5.62
CA ALA A 67 18.75 -8.67 -5.44
C ALA A 67 17.84 -7.44 -5.64
N GLU A 68 16.93 -7.52 -6.60
CA GLU A 68 15.98 -6.43 -6.88
C GLU A 68 15.20 -6.10 -5.61
N LYS A 69 15.09 -4.82 -5.28
CA LYS A 69 14.37 -4.38 -4.09
C LYS A 69 12.86 -4.62 -4.25
N VAL A 70 12.30 -5.32 -3.27
CA VAL A 70 10.85 -5.52 -3.13
C VAL A 70 10.35 -4.62 -2.01
N VAL A 71 9.27 -3.88 -2.27
CA VAL A 71 8.65 -2.99 -1.29
C VAL A 71 7.28 -3.51 -0.85
N GLY A 72 6.85 -3.14 0.36
CA GLY A 72 5.48 -3.29 0.82
C GLY A 72 4.70 -2.00 0.60
N ILE A 73 3.54 -2.08 -0.04
CA ILE A 73 2.68 -0.94 -0.31
C ILE A 73 1.33 -1.14 0.37
N ASP A 74 0.98 -0.21 1.26
CA ASP A 74 -0.39 -0.03 1.68
C ASP A 74 -1.11 0.93 0.72
N LEU A 75 -2.01 0.38 -0.10
CA LEU A 75 -2.82 1.18 -1.04
C LEU A 75 -4.15 1.52 -0.38
N GLY A 76 -4.22 2.47 0.55
CA GLY A 76 -5.46 2.77 1.26
C GLY A 76 -6.45 3.66 0.48
N THR A 77 -7.70 3.70 0.95
CA THR A 77 -8.78 4.53 0.35
C THR A 77 -8.47 6.02 0.40
N THR A 78 -8.00 6.51 1.54
CA THR A 78 -7.74 7.95 1.78
C THR A 78 -6.26 8.28 1.69
N ASN A 79 -5.42 7.44 2.29
CA ASN A 79 -3.96 7.58 2.29
C ASN A 79 -3.34 6.25 1.91
N SER A 80 -2.18 6.30 1.27
CA SER A 80 -1.33 5.16 0.97
C SER A 80 0.04 5.34 1.62
N ALA A 81 0.72 4.25 1.93
CA ALA A 81 2.06 4.24 2.49
C ALA A 81 2.92 3.19 1.79
N VAL A 82 4.24 3.39 1.82
CA VAL A 82 5.21 2.44 1.26
C VAL A 82 6.33 2.22 2.26
N ALA A 83 6.78 0.98 2.37
CA ALA A 83 7.80 0.54 3.30
C ALA A 83 8.75 -0.46 2.63
N ALA A 84 9.95 -0.57 3.18
CA ALA A 84 10.97 -1.50 2.72
C ALA A 84 11.70 -2.13 3.90
N MET A 85 12.36 -3.27 3.66
CA MET A 85 13.27 -3.85 4.63
C MET A 85 14.64 -3.14 4.57
N GLU A 86 15.01 -2.49 5.66
CA GLU A 86 16.31 -1.82 5.82
C GLU A 86 17.01 -2.33 7.08
N GLY A 87 18.25 -2.82 6.94
CA GLY A 87 19.02 -3.33 8.08
C GLY A 87 18.32 -4.46 8.85
N GLY A 88 17.47 -5.24 8.18
CA GLY A 88 16.71 -6.33 8.80
C GLY A 88 15.42 -5.89 9.51
N LYS A 89 15.02 -4.62 9.41
CA LYS A 89 13.77 -4.10 9.99
C LYS A 89 12.87 -3.47 8.92
N PRO A 90 11.54 -3.57 9.05
CA PRO A 90 10.63 -2.84 8.17
C PRO A 90 10.67 -1.35 8.51
N THR A 91 10.85 -0.50 7.49
CA THR A 91 10.97 0.96 7.61
C THR A 91 10.04 1.64 6.62
N ILE A 92 9.27 2.63 7.09
CA ILE A 92 8.45 3.49 6.22
C ILE A 92 9.35 4.41 5.39
N VAL A 93 9.06 4.46 4.09
CA VAL A 93 9.64 5.41 3.15
C VAL A 93 8.92 6.76 3.25
N THR A 94 9.67 7.84 3.41
CA THR A 94 9.14 9.20 3.31
C THR A 94 9.00 9.62 1.85
N ASN A 95 7.85 10.20 1.49
CA ASN A 95 7.63 10.72 0.14
C ASN A 95 8.45 11.99 -0.14
N ALA A 96 8.41 12.45 -1.40
CA ALA A 96 9.14 13.66 -1.82
C ALA A 96 8.72 14.94 -1.07
N GLU A 97 7.51 14.96 -0.48
CA GLU A 97 6.99 16.05 0.33
C GLU A 97 7.36 15.94 1.83
N GLY A 98 8.16 14.94 2.21
CA GLY A 98 8.61 14.71 3.58
C GLY A 98 7.57 14.05 4.51
N GLN A 99 6.48 13.52 3.95
CA GLN A 99 5.42 12.84 4.70
C GLN A 99 5.61 11.32 4.65
N ARG A 100 5.14 10.64 5.69
CA ARG A 100 5.19 9.17 5.84
C ARG A 100 4.03 8.46 5.14
N THR A 101 2.98 9.20 4.81
CA THR A 101 1.84 8.75 4.01
C THR A 101 1.62 9.71 2.85
N THR A 102 0.97 9.23 1.80
CA THR A 102 0.61 9.99 0.61
C THR A 102 -0.89 9.91 0.42
N PRO A 103 -1.61 11.05 0.29
CA PRO A 103 -3.03 11.02 -0.03
C PRO A 103 -3.30 10.21 -1.31
N SER A 104 -4.29 9.32 -1.28
CA SER A 104 -4.72 8.52 -2.43
C SER A 104 -5.59 9.36 -3.37
N VAL A 105 -5.01 10.47 -3.85
CA VAL A 105 -5.69 11.51 -4.63
C VAL A 105 -4.92 11.75 -5.92
N VAL A 106 -5.64 11.79 -7.03
CA VAL A 106 -5.12 12.08 -8.37
C VAL A 106 -5.93 13.23 -8.96
N ALA A 107 -5.28 14.20 -9.60
CA ALA A 107 -5.97 15.27 -10.29
C ALA A 107 -5.37 15.57 -11.65
N TYR A 108 -6.21 16.06 -12.56
CA TYR A 108 -5.76 16.59 -13.85
C TYR A 108 -6.07 18.08 -13.92
N THR A 109 -5.04 18.87 -14.18
CA THR A 109 -5.20 20.31 -14.39
C THR A 109 -5.88 20.58 -15.74
N LYS A 110 -6.35 21.82 -15.94
CA LYS A 110 -6.89 22.25 -17.23
C LYS A 110 -5.85 22.23 -18.37
N SER A 111 -4.56 22.29 -18.04
CA SER A 111 -3.45 22.12 -19.00
C SER A 111 -3.16 20.65 -19.32
N GLY A 112 -3.86 19.71 -18.67
CA GLY A 112 -3.67 18.27 -18.83
C GLY A 112 -2.54 17.69 -17.98
N ASP A 113 -2.00 18.45 -17.02
CA ASP A 113 -0.94 17.95 -16.14
C ASP A 113 -1.54 17.07 -15.03
N ARG A 114 -0.89 15.92 -14.80
CA ARG A 114 -1.28 14.98 -13.75
C ARG A 114 -0.61 15.35 -12.43
N LEU A 115 -1.43 15.45 -11.38
CA LEU A 115 -1.02 15.66 -10.00
C LEU A 115 -1.39 14.42 -9.17
N VAL A 116 -0.54 14.03 -8.23
CA VAL A 116 -0.80 12.88 -7.33
C VAL A 116 -0.41 13.26 -5.90
N GLY A 117 -1.15 12.77 -4.91
CA GLY A 117 -0.84 12.98 -3.50
C GLY A 117 -1.24 14.36 -2.98
N GLN A 118 -0.37 14.97 -2.17
CA GLN A 118 -0.67 16.23 -1.49
C GLN A 118 -0.97 17.39 -2.46
N ILE A 119 -0.28 17.43 -3.59
CA ILE A 119 -0.47 18.48 -4.60
C ILE A 119 -1.87 18.35 -5.24
N ALA A 120 -2.32 17.11 -5.51
CA ALA A 120 -3.68 16.86 -5.98
C ALA A 120 -4.73 17.21 -4.90
N LYS A 121 -4.53 16.81 -3.64
CA LYS A 121 -5.46 17.14 -2.54
C LYS A 121 -5.64 18.65 -2.37
N ARG A 122 -4.57 19.45 -2.48
CA ARG A 122 -4.60 20.92 -2.30
C ARG A 122 -5.49 21.68 -3.29
N GLN A 123 -5.67 21.16 -4.51
CA GLN A 123 -6.42 21.84 -5.55
C GLN A 123 -7.85 21.30 -5.73
N ALA A 124 -8.26 20.31 -4.92
CA ALA A 124 -9.55 19.64 -5.06
C ALA A 124 -10.74 20.61 -5.02
N VAL A 125 -10.71 21.60 -4.12
CA VAL A 125 -11.76 22.64 -3.99
C VAL A 125 -12.00 23.44 -5.26
N VAL A 126 -10.96 23.75 -6.03
CA VAL A 126 -11.07 24.58 -7.25
C VAL A 126 -11.17 23.75 -8.53
N ASN A 127 -11.06 22.42 -8.41
CA ASN A 127 -11.10 21.49 -9.52
C ASN A 127 -11.79 20.15 -9.14
N PRO A 128 -12.99 20.19 -8.55
CA PRO A 128 -13.60 19.01 -7.94
C PRO A 128 -13.89 17.89 -8.95
N GLU A 129 -14.31 18.25 -10.17
CA GLU A 129 -14.69 17.28 -11.19
C GLU A 129 -13.51 16.51 -11.81
N ASN A 130 -12.29 17.03 -11.67
CA ASN A 130 -11.07 16.40 -12.20
C ASN A 130 -10.12 15.94 -11.09
N THR A 131 -10.63 15.82 -9.85
CA THR A 131 -9.85 15.38 -8.69
C THR A 131 -10.49 14.12 -8.11
N PHE A 132 -9.81 13.00 -8.31
CA PHE A 132 -10.25 11.67 -7.93
C PHE A 132 -9.68 11.29 -6.57
N PHE A 133 -10.54 10.93 -5.62
CA PHE A 133 -10.22 10.49 -4.26
C PHE A 133 -11.17 9.36 -3.87
N SER A 134 -10.86 8.58 -2.83
CA SER A 134 -11.67 7.42 -2.41
C SER A 134 -11.88 6.38 -3.52
N VAL A 135 -10.99 6.33 -4.51
CA VAL A 135 -11.14 5.48 -5.71
C VAL A 135 -11.16 3.99 -5.37
N LYS A 136 -10.51 3.59 -4.28
CA LYS A 136 -10.54 2.20 -3.78
C LYS A 136 -11.96 1.71 -3.48
N ARG A 137 -12.95 2.60 -3.23
CA ARG A 137 -14.36 2.20 -3.08
C ARG A 137 -15.00 1.74 -4.40
N PHE A 138 -14.41 2.05 -5.56
CA PHE A 138 -14.93 1.70 -6.89
C PHE A 138 -14.15 0.57 -7.59
N ILE A 139 -12.94 0.26 -7.13
CA ILE A 139 -12.07 -0.73 -7.77
C ILE A 139 -12.72 -2.12 -7.79
N GLY A 140 -12.74 -2.79 -8.96
CA GLY A 140 -13.33 -4.12 -9.12
C GLY A 140 -14.84 -4.22 -8.89
N ARG A 141 -15.58 -3.09 -8.90
CA ARG A 141 -17.03 -3.06 -8.69
C ARG A 141 -17.80 -2.68 -9.96
N LYS A 142 -19.04 -3.15 -10.03
CA LYS A 142 -20.03 -2.70 -11.02
C LYS A 142 -20.77 -1.48 -10.50
N MET A 143 -21.29 -0.65 -11.41
CA MET A 143 -22.04 0.56 -11.05
C MET A 143 -23.24 0.26 -10.13
N SER A 144 -23.90 -0.89 -10.32
CA SER A 144 -25.03 -1.33 -9.48
C SER A 144 -24.68 -1.54 -8.01
N GLU A 145 -23.40 -1.69 -7.67
CA GLU A 145 -22.90 -1.95 -6.32
C GLU A 145 -22.49 -0.68 -5.57
N VAL A 146 -22.40 0.47 -6.25
CA VAL A 146 -21.80 1.72 -5.73
C VAL A 146 -22.72 2.93 -5.87
N ASN A 147 -24.03 2.70 -5.89
CA ASN A 147 -25.02 3.76 -6.10
C ASN A 147 -24.94 4.86 -5.03
N ASP A 148 -24.58 4.52 -3.79
CA ASP A 148 -24.51 5.48 -2.72
C ASP A 148 -23.14 6.17 -2.67
N GLU A 149 -22.04 5.44 -2.84
CA GLU A 149 -20.68 5.96 -2.96
C GLU A 149 -20.54 6.95 -4.11
N SER A 150 -21.16 6.68 -5.26
CA SER A 150 -21.13 7.55 -6.43
C SER A 150 -21.72 8.94 -6.17
N LYS A 151 -22.58 9.09 -5.15
CA LYS A 151 -23.20 10.36 -4.74
C LYS A 151 -22.40 11.09 -3.66
N GLN A 152 -21.41 10.43 -3.05
CA GLN A 152 -20.56 11.00 -2.00
C GLN A 152 -19.39 11.79 -2.57
N VAL A 153 -19.02 11.53 -3.83
CA VAL A 153 -17.88 12.15 -4.51
C VAL A 153 -18.30 13.33 -5.37
N SER A 154 -17.37 14.28 -5.54
CA SER A 154 -17.63 15.50 -6.31
C SER A 154 -17.43 15.31 -7.82
N TYR A 155 -16.59 14.36 -8.24
CA TYR A 155 -16.41 13.99 -9.65
C TYR A 155 -17.53 13.11 -10.20
N ASN A 156 -17.56 12.92 -11.52
CA ASN A 156 -18.59 12.15 -12.20
C ASN A 156 -18.21 10.67 -12.29
N VAL A 157 -19.08 9.82 -11.74
CA VAL A 157 -18.99 8.37 -11.84
C VAL A 157 -20.02 7.90 -12.85
N VAL A 158 -19.55 7.28 -13.92
CA VAL A 158 -20.39 6.82 -15.04
C VAL A 158 -20.27 5.31 -15.22
N ARG A 159 -21.22 4.75 -15.95
CA ARG A 159 -21.29 3.32 -16.27
C ARG A 159 -20.89 3.11 -17.74
N ASP A 160 -20.05 2.10 -17.99
CA ASP A 160 -19.80 1.62 -19.36
C ASP A 160 -20.85 0.60 -19.83
N ASP A 161 -20.74 0.17 -21.09
CA ASP A 161 -21.66 -0.81 -21.71
C ASP A 161 -21.71 -2.14 -20.94
N ASN A 162 -20.60 -2.51 -20.28
CA ASN A 162 -20.45 -3.74 -19.50
C ASN A 162 -20.87 -3.60 -18.02
N GLY A 163 -21.39 -2.43 -17.63
CA GLY A 163 -21.80 -2.17 -16.25
C GLY A 163 -20.67 -1.83 -15.29
N ASN A 164 -19.44 -1.66 -15.77
CA ASN A 164 -18.30 -1.27 -14.94
C ASN A 164 -18.38 0.21 -14.57
N VAL A 165 -17.71 0.55 -13.47
CA VAL A 165 -17.49 1.93 -13.07
C VAL A 165 -16.40 2.57 -13.93
N LYS A 166 -16.68 3.76 -14.46
CA LYS A 166 -15.71 4.64 -15.10
C LYS A 166 -15.77 6.03 -14.45
N LEU A 167 -14.62 6.69 -14.35
CA LEU A 167 -14.44 8.00 -13.74
C LEU A 167 -14.19 9.02 -14.84
N GLU A 168 -15.12 9.95 -15.03
CA GLU A 168 -15.01 10.94 -16.10
C GLU A 168 -14.09 12.09 -15.68
N CYS A 169 -13.17 12.45 -16.58
CA CYS A 169 -12.28 13.61 -16.44
C CYS A 169 -12.55 14.62 -17.56
N PRO A 170 -13.44 15.60 -17.33
CA PRO A 170 -13.79 16.61 -18.33
C PRO A 170 -12.59 17.42 -18.85
N ALA A 171 -11.59 17.70 -18.00
CA ALA A 171 -10.43 18.53 -18.36
C ALA A 171 -9.63 17.97 -19.54
N ILE A 172 -9.62 16.65 -19.73
CA ILE A 172 -8.89 15.98 -20.82
C ILE A 172 -9.81 15.11 -21.69
N GLY A 173 -11.13 15.16 -21.48
CA GLY A 173 -12.11 14.38 -22.24
C GLY A 173 -11.87 12.86 -22.17
N LYS A 174 -11.38 12.34 -21.04
CA LYS A 174 -11.08 10.91 -20.85
C LYS A 174 -11.94 10.31 -19.73
N GLN A 175 -12.32 9.05 -19.89
CA GLN A 175 -12.88 8.22 -18.82
C GLN A 175 -11.80 7.24 -18.35
N PHE A 176 -11.62 7.13 -17.04
CA PHE A 176 -10.65 6.23 -16.42
C PHE A 176 -11.34 5.05 -15.76
N ALA A 177 -10.72 3.88 -15.82
CA ALA A 177 -11.02 2.82 -14.86
C ALA A 177 -10.46 3.17 -13.47
N ALA A 178 -11.01 2.59 -12.41
CA ALA A 178 -10.53 2.82 -11.04
C ALA A 178 -9.09 2.31 -10.85
N GLU A 179 -8.74 1.26 -11.57
CA GLU A 179 -7.41 0.65 -11.67
C GLU A 179 -6.40 1.63 -12.24
N GLU A 180 -6.77 2.40 -13.27
CA GLU A 180 -5.88 3.41 -13.89
C GLU A 180 -5.54 4.54 -12.91
N ILE A 181 -6.50 5.00 -12.11
CA ILE A 181 -6.25 6.04 -11.11
C ILE A 181 -5.43 5.48 -9.95
N SER A 182 -5.74 4.27 -9.48
CA SER A 182 -4.98 3.59 -8.42
C SER A 182 -3.53 3.32 -8.83
N ALA A 183 -3.30 2.95 -10.09
CA ALA A 183 -1.96 2.77 -10.66
C ALA A 183 -1.11 4.04 -10.62
N GLN A 184 -1.72 5.22 -10.73
CA GLN A 184 -1.02 6.50 -10.64
C GLN A 184 -0.55 6.80 -9.21
N VAL A 185 -1.35 6.41 -8.21
CA VAL A 185 -0.94 6.45 -6.79
C VAL A 185 0.21 5.48 -6.54
N LEU A 186 0.07 4.22 -6.99
CA LEU A 186 1.13 3.20 -6.87
C LEU A 186 2.45 3.66 -7.51
N ARG A 187 2.39 4.27 -8.71
CA ARG A 187 3.57 4.80 -9.38
C ARG A 187 4.27 5.88 -8.56
N LYS A 188 3.53 6.84 -8.00
CA LYS A 188 4.13 7.86 -7.12
C LYS A 188 4.84 7.23 -5.92
N LEU A 189 4.21 6.25 -5.26
CA LEU A 189 4.79 5.56 -4.10
C LEU A 189 6.10 4.86 -4.46
N VAL A 190 6.13 4.18 -5.61
CA VAL A 190 7.31 3.45 -6.07
C VAL A 190 8.40 4.38 -6.58
N ASP A 191 8.05 5.49 -7.22
CA ASP A 191 9.01 6.52 -7.62
C ASP A 191 9.69 7.14 -6.40
N ASP A 192 8.93 7.36 -5.31
CA ASP A 192 9.48 7.89 -4.07
C ASP A 192 10.31 6.84 -3.32
N ALA A 193 9.87 5.58 -3.27
CA ALA A 193 10.66 4.46 -2.74
C ALA A 193 11.97 4.25 -3.52
N SER A 194 11.93 4.36 -4.85
CA SER A 194 13.13 4.22 -5.68
C SER A 194 14.17 5.29 -5.38
N LYS A 195 13.74 6.54 -5.17
CA LYS A 195 14.64 7.64 -4.75
C LYS A 195 15.19 7.42 -3.36
N PHE A 196 14.33 7.02 -2.41
CA PHE A 196 14.71 6.81 -1.02
C PHE A 196 15.75 5.68 -0.88
N LEU A 197 15.51 4.55 -1.56
CA LEU A 197 16.40 3.39 -1.55
C LEU A 197 17.62 3.56 -2.47
N ASN A 198 17.64 4.60 -3.30
CA ASN A 198 18.64 4.82 -4.35
C ASN A 198 18.81 3.60 -5.28
N ASP A 199 17.68 2.96 -5.63
CA ASP A 199 17.61 1.78 -6.50
C ASP A 199 16.28 1.75 -7.26
N LYS A 200 16.21 1.03 -8.38
CA LYS A 200 14.97 0.88 -9.13
C LYS A 200 14.08 -0.17 -8.46
N VAL A 201 12.86 0.22 -8.09
CA VAL A 201 11.86 -0.69 -7.54
C VAL A 201 10.89 -1.12 -8.65
N THR A 202 10.81 -2.43 -8.90
CA THR A 202 9.92 -3.03 -9.92
C THR A 202 9.00 -4.11 -9.36
N LYS A 203 9.19 -4.50 -8.09
CA LYS A 203 8.47 -5.57 -7.42
C LYS A 203 7.83 -5.08 -6.13
N ALA A 204 6.61 -5.50 -5.87
CA ALA A 204 5.89 -5.09 -4.67
C ALA A 204 4.99 -6.18 -4.09
N VAL A 205 4.79 -6.10 -2.78
CA VAL A 205 3.63 -6.67 -2.09
C VAL A 205 2.62 -5.55 -1.90
N VAL A 206 1.36 -5.75 -2.29
CA VAL A 206 0.31 -4.71 -2.24
C VAL A 206 -0.83 -5.18 -1.34
N THR A 207 -1.33 -4.29 -0.49
CA THR A 207 -2.39 -4.63 0.46
C THR A 207 -3.80 -4.49 -0.12
N VAL A 208 -4.71 -5.30 0.40
CA VAL A 208 -6.17 -5.19 0.16
C VAL A 208 -6.93 -5.45 1.46
N PRO A 209 -8.15 -4.90 1.61
CA PRO A 209 -9.06 -5.24 2.70
C PRO A 209 -9.27 -6.76 2.76
N ALA A 210 -9.31 -7.35 3.95
CA ALA A 210 -9.44 -8.79 4.10
C ALA A 210 -10.71 -9.32 3.44
N TYR A 211 -11.80 -8.54 3.50
CA TYR A 211 -13.09 -8.90 2.93
C TYR A 211 -13.26 -8.54 1.43
N PHE A 212 -12.19 -8.16 0.71
CA PHE A 212 -12.23 -8.00 -0.73
C PHE A 212 -12.56 -9.31 -1.46
N ASN A 213 -13.46 -9.20 -2.43
CA ASN A 213 -13.82 -10.30 -3.33
C ASN A 213 -12.75 -10.49 -4.44
N ASP A 214 -12.92 -11.54 -5.24
CA ASP A 214 -11.98 -11.92 -6.30
C ASP A 214 -11.77 -10.81 -7.36
N SER A 215 -12.85 -10.14 -7.76
CA SER A 215 -12.80 -9.01 -8.72
C SER A 215 -11.98 -7.84 -8.20
N GLN A 216 -12.15 -7.49 -6.93
CA GLN A 216 -11.42 -6.37 -6.31
C GLN A 216 -9.93 -6.68 -6.10
N ARG A 217 -9.60 -7.92 -5.74
CA ARG A 217 -8.21 -8.41 -5.64
C ARG A 217 -7.52 -8.38 -6.99
N THR A 218 -8.19 -8.88 -8.02
CA THR A 218 -7.67 -8.89 -9.40
C THR A 218 -7.47 -7.47 -9.92
N ALA A 219 -8.46 -6.58 -9.76
CA ALA A 219 -8.37 -5.18 -10.17
C ALA A 219 -7.23 -4.44 -9.44
N THR A 220 -6.96 -4.76 -8.17
CA THR A 220 -5.82 -4.19 -7.42
C THR A 220 -4.48 -4.69 -7.97
N LYS A 221 -4.40 -5.98 -8.32
CA LYS A 221 -3.22 -6.56 -8.98
C LYS A 221 -2.98 -5.94 -10.36
N ASP A 222 -4.04 -5.72 -11.13
CA ASP A 222 -4.01 -5.04 -12.43
C ASP A 222 -3.54 -3.59 -12.30
N ALA A 223 -3.99 -2.85 -11.27
CA ALA A 223 -3.48 -1.52 -10.96
C ALA A 223 -1.96 -1.53 -10.73
N GLY A 224 -1.43 -2.54 -10.04
CA GLY A 224 0.01 -2.75 -9.89
C GLY A 224 0.70 -2.98 -11.23
N ARG A 225 0.14 -3.83 -12.09
CA ARG A 225 0.67 -4.08 -13.44
C ARG A 225 0.69 -2.79 -14.29
N ILE A 226 -0.39 -2.01 -14.28
CA ILE A 226 -0.50 -0.71 -14.97
C ILE A 226 0.49 0.32 -14.39
N ALA A 227 0.84 0.21 -13.11
CA ALA A 227 1.87 1.04 -12.49
C ALA A 227 3.31 0.65 -12.92
N GLY A 228 3.49 -0.48 -13.60
CA GLY A 228 4.80 -1.02 -13.99
C GLY A 228 5.41 -1.94 -12.92
N LEU A 229 4.59 -2.52 -12.05
CA LEU A 229 5.01 -3.39 -10.95
C LEU A 229 4.69 -4.85 -11.24
N GLU A 230 5.64 -5.71 -10.92
CA GLU A 230 5.38 -7.12 -10.68
C GLU A 230 4.86 -7.26 -9.23
N VAL A 231 3.55 -7.47 -9.11
CA VAL A 231 2.90 -7.72 -7.81
C VAL A 231 3.17 -9.17 -7.41
N LEU A 232 4.13 -9.37 -6.51
CA LEU A 232 4.55 -10.70 -6.04
C LEU A 232 3.52 -11.34 -5.12
N ARG A 233 2.80 -10.51 -4.35
CA ARG A 233 1.75 -10.96 -3.43
C ARG A 233 0.72 -9.85 -3.22
N ILE A 234 -0.55 -10.25 -3.20
CA ILE A 234 -1.63 -9.49 -2.57
C ILE A 234 -1.77 -9.99 -1.13
N ILE A 235 -1.65 -9.10 -0.15
CA ILE A 235 -1.76 -9.43 1.28
C ILE A 235 -2.97 -8.72 1.89
N ASN A 236 -3.66 -9.38 2.81
CA ASN A 236 -4.77 -8.77 3.54
C ASN A 236 -4.24 -7.71 4.53
N GLU A 237 -4.91 -6.57 4.65
CA GLU A 237 -4.51 -5.46 5.54
C GLU A 237 -4.33 -5.90 7.01
N PRO A 238 -5.29 -6.63 7.63
CA PRO A 238 -5.12 -7.14 9.00
C PRO A 238 -3.97 -8.14 9.14
N THR A 239 -3.74 -8.97 8.12
CA THR A 239 -2.62 -9.91 8.07
C THR A 239 -1.28 -9.19 7.97
N ALA A 240 -1.19 -8.12 7.19
CA ALA A 240 0.00 -7.29 7.16
C ALA A 240 0.21 -6.64 8.54
N ALA A 241 -0.84 -6.08 9.14
CA ALA A 241 -0.73 -5.46 10.45
C ALA A 241 -0.23 -6.45 11.53
N SER A 242 -0.69 -7.71 11.48
CA SER A 242 -0.22 -8.75 12.40
C SER A 242 1.24 -9.11 12.19
N LEU A 243 1.73 -9.16 10.94
CA LEU A 243 3.15 -9.37 10.65
C LEU A 243 4.02 -8.27 11.26
N ALA A 244 3.63 -7.00 11.13
CA ALA A 244 4.36 -5.89 11.73
C ALA A 244 4.35 -5.94 13.26
N TYR A 245 3.20 -6.28 13.86
CA TYR A 245 3.06 -6.45 15.31
C TYR A 245 3.91 -7.59 15.85
N GLY A 246 3.84 -8.76 15.20
CA GLY A 246 4.46 -9.99 15.66
C GLY A 246 5.92 -10.19 15.20
N PHE A 247 6.47 -9.30 14.36
CA PHE A 247 7.81 -9.46 13.79
C PHE A 247 8.91 -9.68 14.84
N GLU A 248 8.82 -9.01 15.99
CA GLU A 248 9.79 -9.15 17.10
C GLU A 248 9.25 -9.99 18.28
N LYS A 249 8.03 -10.56 18.17
CA LYS A 249 7.39 -11.33 19.24
C LYS A 249 7.79 -12.80 19.20
N LYS A 250 8.00 -13.39 20.38
CA LYS A 250 8.34 -14.82 20.56
C LYS A 250 7.27 -15.63 21.26
N SER A 251 6.39 -14.99 22.03
CA SER A 251 5.25 -15.65 22.66
C SER A 251 4.14 -15.87 21.65
N ASN A 252 3.40 -16.97 21.82
CA ASN A 252 2.15 -17.20 21.11
C ASN A 252 1.06 -16.35 21.77
N GLU A 253 0.43 -15.49 20.98
CA GLU A 253 -0.66 -14.60 21.37
C GLU A 253 -1.81 -14.75 20.37
N THR A 254 -3.03 -14.81 20.87
CA THR A 254 -4.23 -14.70 20.04
C THR A 254 -4.62 -13.24 19.97
N ILE A 255 -4.61 -12.64 18.78
CA ILE A 255 -4.88 -11.22 18.60
C ILE A 255 -6.16 -10.99 17.81
N LEU A 256 -6.84 -9.89 18.12
CA LEU A 256 -7.92 -9.34 17.30
C LEU A 256 -7.43 -8.06 16.64
N VAL A 257 -7.31 -8.07 15.32
CA VAL A 257 -7.02 -6.87 14.53
C VAL A 257 -8.33 -6.23 14.12
N PHE A 258 -8.53 -4.97 14.53
CA PHE A 258 -9.69 -4.15 14.21
C PHE A 258 -9.23 -3.02 13.28
N ASP A 259 -9.50 -3.15 11.99
CA ASP A 259 -9.06 -2.21 10.96
C ASP A 259 -10.23 -1.38 10.44
N LEU A 260 -10.28 -0.10 10.83
CA LEU A 260 -11.27 0.86 10.34
C LEU A 260 -10.57 1.99 9.60
N GLY A 261 -10.52 1.84 8.28
CA GLY A 261 -9.89 2.78 7.36
C GLY A 261 -10.80 3.90 6.89
N GLY A 262 -10.49 4.43 5.70
CA GLY A 262 -11.26 5.48 5.03
C GLY A 262 -12.53 4.99 4.35
N GLY A 263 -12.57 3.74 3.86
CA GLY A 263 -13.74 3.21 3.15
C GLY A 263 -14.06 1.74 3.40
N THR A 264 -13.27 1.07 4.23
CA THR A 264 -13.45 -0.35 4.56
C THR A 264 -13.25 -0.58 6.05
N PHE A 265 -13.95 -1.59 6.55
CA PHE A 265 -13.84 -2.09 7.91
C PHE A 265 -13.56 -3.59 7.86
N ASP A 266 -12.47 -4.04 8.46
CA ASP A 266 -12.14 -5.46 8.59
C ASP A 266 -11.86 -5.81 10.05
N VAL A 267 -12.19 -7.05 10.41
CA VAL A 267 -11.81 -7.66 11.67
C VAL A 267 -11.24 -9.04 11.37
N SER A 268 -10.05 -9.31 11.90
CA SER A 268 -9.44 -10.63 11.81
C SER A 268 -8.98 -11.10 13.18
N VAL A 269 -9.16 -12.39 13.44
CA VAL A 269 -8.63 -13.06 14.62
C VAL A 269 -7.49 -13.96 14.17
N LEU A 270 -6.33 -13.80 14.79
CA LEU A 270 -5.11 -14.50 14.40
C LEU A 270 -4.39 -15.08 15.61
N GLU A 271 -3.73 -16.21 15.42
CA GLU A 271 -2.66 -16.66 16.31
C GLU A 271 -1.32 -16.21 15.75
N VAL A 272 -0.52 -15.53 16.59
CA VAL A 272 0.80 -15.01 16.21
C VAL A 272 1.84 -15.45 17.24
N GLY A 273 2.96 -16.02 16.79
CA GLY A 273 4.06 -16.39 17.66
C GLY A 273 5.04 -17.36 17.01
N ASP A 274 6.29 -17.34 17.48
CA ASP A 274 7.40 -18.18 16.99
C ASP A 274 7.53 -18.21 15.46
N GLY A 275 7.31 -17.04 14.82
CA GLY A 275 7.36 -16.90 13.36
C GLY A 275 6.14 -17.44 12.61
N VAL A 276 5.15 -18.02 13.29
CA VAL A 276 3.90 -18.51 12.69
C VAL A 276 2.80 -17.47 12.87
N PHE A 277 2.10 -17.18 11.77
CA PHE A 277 0.98 -16.26 11.71
C PHE A 277 -0.19 -16.99 11.05
N GLU A 278 -1.21 -17.35 11.82
CA GLU A 278 -2.37 -18.08 11.33
C GLU A 278 -3.63 -17.24 11.50
N VAL A 279 -4.32 -16.96 10.40
CA VAL A 279 -5.63 -16.32 10.43
C VAL A 279 -6.67 -17.38 10.75
N LEU A 280 -7.31 -17.27 11.92
CA LEU A 280 -8.38 -18.18 12.34
C LEU A 280 -9.72 -17.82 11.69
N SER A 281 -9.98 -16.51 11.55
CA SER A 281 -11.19 -16.01 10.91
C SER A 281 -11.03 -14.56 10.47
N THR A 282 -11.85 -14.17 9.50
CA THR A 282 -11.99 -12.78 9.10
C THR A 282 -13.44 -12.42 8.77
N SER A 283 -13.82 -11.18 9.03
CA SER A 283 -15.13 -10.60 8.67
C SER A 283 -14.96 -9.10 8.42
N GLY A 284 -15.90 -8.47 7.72
CA GLY A 284 -15.78 -7.04 7.45
C GLY A 284 -17.00 -6.45 6.75
N ASP A 285 -16.88 -5.17 6.44
CA ASP A 285 -17.81 -4.36 5.66
C ASP A 285 -17.00 -3.48 4.69
N THR A 286 -17.05 -3.81 3.40
CA THR A 286 -16.30 -3.11 2.35
C THR A 286 -16.93 -1.78 1.92
N HIS A 287 -18.00 -1.35 2.60
CA HIS A 287 -18.75 -0.11 2.38
C HIS A 287 -18.93 0.67 3.71
N LEU A 288 -17.94 0.57 4.60
CA LEU A 288 -17.94 1.24 5.90
C LEU A 288 -16.55 1.75 6.22
N GLY A 289 -16.40 3.07 6.32
CA GLY A 289 -15.15 3.69 6.76
C GLY A 289 -15.31 5.19 7.03
N GLY A 290 -14.18 5.87 7.19
CA GLY A 290 -14.10 7.30 7.48
C GLY A 290 -14.93 8.20 6.57
N ASP A 291 -15.05 7.85 5.28
CA ASP A 291 -15.86 8.57 4.29
C ASP A 291 -17.35 8.58 4.66
N ASP A 292 -17.86 7.48 5.24
CA ASP A 292 -19.25 7.39 5.65
C ASP A 292 -19.53 8.23 6.91
N PHE A 293 -18.55 8.35 7.81
CA PHE A 293 -18.62 9.28 8.94
C PHE A 293 -18.60 10.75 8.47
N ASP A 294 -17.74 11.07 7.49
CA ASP A 294 -17.68 12.42 6.90
C ASP A 294 -19.01 12.77 6.24
N LYS A 295 -19.59 11.81 5.51
CA LYS A 295 -20.90 11.95 4.88
C LYS A 295 -21.99 12.33 5.89
N ARG A 296 -21.97 11.81 7.13
CA ARG A 296 -22.98 12.18 8.15
C ARG A 296 -22.91 13.66 8.53
N VAL A 297 -21.70 14.20 8.60
CA VAL A 297 -21.49 15.62 8.86
C VAL A 297 -21.90 16.44 7.64
N VAL A 298 -21.53 16.01 6.42
CA VAL A 298 -21.96 16.67 5.16
C VAL A 298 -23.49 16.72 5.05
N ASP A 299 -24.17 15.60 5.24
CA ASP A 299 -25.63 15.50 5.17
C ASP A 299 -26.31 16.40 6.21
N TRP A 300 -25.78 16.43 7.44
CA TRP A 300 -26.29 17.30 8.50
C TRP A 300 -26.14 18.79 8.14
N LEU A 301 -24.96 19.21 7.68
CA LEU A 301 -24.70 20.59 7.25
C LEU A 301 -25.58 20.99 6.06
N ALA A 302 -25.68 20.13 5.04
CA ALA A 302 -26.45 20.39 3.84
C ALA A 302 -27.96 20.42 4.13
N ALA A 303 -28.46 19.53 5.00
CA ALA A 303 -29.87 19.51 5.40
C ALA A 303 -30.25 20.77 6.19
N ASP A 304 -29.40 21.21 7.13
CA ASP A 304 -29.63 22.44 7.88
C ASP A 304 -29.60 23.67 6.96
N PHE A 305 -28.61 23.75 6.07
CA PHE A 305 -28.52 24.84 5.09
C PHE A 305 -29.74 24.86 4.16
N LYS A 306 -30.18 23.70 3.65
CA LYS A 306 -31.38 23.61 2.80
C LYS A 306 -32.65 24.01 3.54
N LYS A 307 -32.77 23.69 4.82
CA LYS A 307 -33.90 24.11 5.66
C LYS A 307 -33.93 25.63 5.85
N ASN A 308 -32.77 26.25 6.05
CA ASN A 308 -32.66 27.68 6.37
C ASN A 308 -32.69 28.57 5.12
N GLU A 309 -32.06 28.12 4.03
CA GLU A 309 -31.82 28.92 2.81
C GLU A 309 -32.57 28.40 1.57
N GLY A 310 -33.21 27.22 1.66
CA GLY A 310 -33.94 26.61 0.54
C GLY A 310 -33.06 26.02 -0.56
N ILE A 311 -31.74 25.97 -0.36
CA ILE A 311 -30.74 25.59 -1.38
C ILE A 311 -30.10 24.25 -1.05
N ASP A 312 -30.00 23.39 -2.05
CA ASP A 312 -29.39 22.07 -1.93
C ASP A 312 -27.92 22.11 -2.36
N LEU A 313 -27.02 22.27 -1.39
CA LEU A 313 -25.57 22.36 -1.62
C LEU A 313 -24.97 21.08 -2.22
N LEU A 314 -25.63 19.93 -2.08
CA LEU A 314 -25.12 18.66 -2.61
C LEU A 314 -25.13 18.61 -4.14
N LYS A 315 -25.89 19.51 -4.79
CA LYS A 315 -25.95 19.63 -6.26
C LYS A 315 -24.81 20.48 -6.83
N ASP A 316 -24.18 21.30 -6.01
CA ASP A 316 -23.04 22.12 -6.39
C ASP A 316 -21.75 21.36 -6.06
N LYS A 317 -20.99 20.98 -7.09
CA LYS A 317 -19.78 20.17 -6.93
C LYS A 317 -18.70 20.87 -6.11
N GLN A 318 -18.60 22.19 -6.22
CA GLN A 318 -17.63 22.97 -5.46
C GLN A 318 -18.06 23.12 -4.00
N ALA A 319 -19.35 23.37 -3.75
CA ALA A 319 -19.88 23.40 -2.39
C ALA A 319 -19.75 22.03 -1.70
N LEU A 320 -20.11 20.94 -2.40
CA LEU A 320 -19.95 19.57 -1.92
C LEU A 320 -18.50 19.27 -1.55
N GLN A 321 -17.53 19.59 -2.41
CA GLN A 321 -16.11 19.36 -2.11
C GLN A 321 -15.66 20.09 -0.83
N ARG A 322 -16.09 21.35 -0.67
CA ARG A 322 -15.76 22.15 0.53
C ARG A 322 -16.42 21.61 1.79
N LEU A 323 -17.66 21.13 1.68
CA LEU A 323 -18.36 20.46 2.77
C LEU A 323 -17.61 19.19 3.18
N THR A 324 -17.21 18.35 2.23
CA THR A 324 -16.49 17.10 2.47
C THR A 324 -15.15 17.34 3.18
N GLU A 325 -14.32 18.28 2.70
CA GLU A 325 -13.04 18.59 3.37
C GLU A 325 -13.23 19.15 4.78
N THR A 326 -14.26 19.97 4.98
CA THR A 326 -14.56 20.56 6.28
C THR A 326 -15.12 19.52 7.25
N ALA A 327 -15.92 18.58 6.75
CA ALA A 327 -16.43 17.44 7.51
C ALA A 327 -15.29 16.51 7.97
N GLU A 328 -14.38 16.13 7.07
CA GLU A 328 -13.19 15.33 7.39
C GLU A 328 -12.38 16.01 8.50
N LYS A 329 -12.10 17.31 8.34
CA LYS A 329 -11.36 18.09 9.33
C LYS A 329 -12.09 18.15 10.68
N ALA A 330 -13.40 18.42 10.68
CA ALA A 330 -14.19 18.49 11.91
C ALA A 330 -14.20 17.13 12.65
N LYS A 331 -14.38 16.02 11.93
CA LYS A 331 -14.29 14.65 12.48
C LYS A 331 -12.94 14.42 13.14
N MET A 332 -11.85 14.76 12.46
CA MET A 332 -10.49 14.60 12.99
C MET A 332 -10.28 15.45 14.25
N GLU A 333 -10.69 16.72 14.24
CA GLU A 333 -10.57 17.60 15.40
C GLU A 333 -11.35 17.06 16.60
N LEU A 334 -12.58 16.56 16.40
CA LEU A 334 -13.42 15.97 17.45
C LEU A 334 -12.86 14.68 18.07
N SER A 335 -11.87 14.06 17.42
CA SER A 335 -11.14 12.94 18.01
C SER A 335 -10.25 13.37 19.19
N SER A 336 -9.92 14.66 19.28
CA SER A 336 -9.14 15.26 20.38
C SER A 336 -9.93 16.29 21.19
N LEU A 337 -10.81 17.06 20.52
CA LEU A 337 -11.61 18.13 21.11
C LEU A 337 -13.03 17.66 21.40
N THR A 338 -13.69 18.32 22.35
CA THR A 338 -15.12 18.05 22.67
C THR A 338 -16.08 18.76 21.73
N GLN A 339 -15.62 19.80 21.04
CA GLN A 339 -16.37 20.55 20.02
C GLN A 339 -15.41 21.21 19.03
N THR A 340 -15.90 21.53 17.83
CA THR A 340 -15.20 22.32 16.82
C THR A 340 -16.16 23.31 16.13
N ASN A 341 -15.61 24.42 15.64
CA ASN A 341 -16.34 25.43 14.89
C ASN A 341 -16.17 25.19 13.38
N ILE A 342 -17.30 25.07 12.69
CA ILE A 342 -17.38 24.95 11.24
C ILE A 342 -17.69 26.33 10.68
N SER A 343 -16.77 26.86 9.87
CA SER A 343 -16.92 28.14 9.17
C SER A 343 -16.61 27.97 7.70
N LEU A 344 -17.65 28.09 6.87
CA LEU A 344 -17.59 28.03 5.41
C LEU A 344 -18.13 29.35 4.83
N PRO A 345 -17.28 30.38 4.72
CA PRO A 345 -17.71 31.64 4.17
C PRO A 345 -17.90 31.52 2.65
N PHE A 346 -18.88 32.24 2.09
CA PHE A 346 -19.15 32.24 0.64
C PHE A 346 -19.34 30.81 0.10
N ILE A 347 -20.11 29.98 0.81
CA ILE A 347 -20.35 28.58 0.39
C ILE A 347 -21.16 28.52 -0.91
N THR A 348 -22.06 29.48 -1.09
CA THR A 348 -22.82 29.72 -2.32
C THR A 348 -23.28 31.18 -2.38
N ALA A 349 -23.98 31.58 -3.43
CA ALA A 349 -24.54 32.92 -3.58
C ALA A 349 -26.00 32.86 -4.05
N THR A 350 -26.83 33.78 -3.56
CA THR A 350 -28.23 33.96 -3.95
C THR A 350 -28.45 35.38 -4.50
N ALA A 351 -29.69 35.66 -4.92
CA ALA A 351 -30.08 37.02 -5.30
C ALA A 351 -29.91 38.04 -4.15
N ASP A 352 -29.99 37.57 -2.90
CA ASP A 352 -29.80 38.39 -1.69
C ASP A 352 -28.33 38.56 -1.28
N GLY A 353 -27.41 37.92 -2.01
CA GLY A 353 -25.98 38.00 -1.79
C GLY A 353 -25.31 36.66 -1.40
N PRO A 354 -24.04 36.70 -0.99
CA PRO A 354 -23.31 35.51 -0.59
C PRO A 354 -23.88 34.88 0.68
N LYS A 355 -23.82 33.55 0.75
CA LYS A 355 -24.26 32.74 1.90
C LYS A 355 -23.09 32.03 2.55
N HIS A 356 -23.24 31.73 3.83
CA HIS A 356 -22.19 31.19 4.68
C HIS A 356 -22.76 30.06 5.54
N ILE A 357 -21.91 29.16 6.02
CA ILE A 357 -22.24 28.26 7.13
C ILE A 357 -21.34 28.63 8.30
N GLU A 358 -21.94 28.94 9.44
CA GLU A 358 -21.26 29.13 10.71
C GLU A 358 -22.02 28.33 11.77
N THR A 359 -21.40 27.27 12.28
CA THR A 359 -22.02 26.39 13.29
C THR A 359 -20.96 25.73 14.16
N THR A 360 -21.36 25.20 15.30
CA THR A 360 -20.51 24.41 16.19
C THR A 360 -20.98 22.96 16.16
N LEU A 361 -20.05 22.04 15.86
CA LEU A 361 -20.29 20.61 15.98
C LEU A 361 -19.66 20.10 17.28
N THR A 362 -20.46 19.50 18.15
CA THR A 362 -19.96 18.84 19.37
C THR A 362 -19.68 17.36 19.10
N ARG A 363 -18.78 16.76 19.89
CA ARG A 363 -18.48 15.32 19.80
C ARG A 363 -19.75 14.49 20.03
N ALA A 364 -20.56 14.85 21.03
CA ALA A 364 -21.81 14.17 21.31
C ALA A 364 -22.77 14.20 20.10
N LYS A 365 -22.86 15.34 19.39
CA LYS A 365 -23.68 15.42 18.19
C LYS A 365 -23.11 14.58 17.05
N PHE A 366 -21.79 14.60 16.85
CA PHE A 366 -21.14 13.75 15.85
C PHE A 366 -21.40 12.26 16.11
N GLU A 367 -21.28 11.82 17.36
CA GLU A 367 -21.56 10.44 17.76
C GLU A 367 -23.04 10.06 17.57
N GLU A 368 -23.97 10.98 17.87
CA GLU A 368 -25.40 10.79 17.58
C GLU A 368 -25.65 10.58 16.07
N LEU A 369 -25.05 11.43 15.22
CA LEU A 369 -25.17 11.37 13.76
C LEU A 369 -24.60 10.08 13.15
N CYS A 370 -23.67 9.43 13.85
CA CYS A 370 -22.95 8.24 13.39
C CYS A 370 -23.33 6.97 14.17
N SER A 371 -24.36 7.02 15.02
CA SER A 371 -24.73 5.94 15.93
C SER A 371 -24.98 4.60 15.23
N ASP A 372 -25.65 4.60 14.08
CA ASP A 372 -25.89 3.40 13.28
C ASP A 372 -24.63 2.88 12.58
N LEU A 373 -23.67 3.76 12.22
CA LEU A 373 -22.37 3.33 11.71
C LEU A 373 -21.56 2.62 12.80
N LEU A 374 -21.58 3.15 14.03
CA LEU A 374 -20.95 2.51 15.19
C LEU A 374 -21.60 1.16 15.51
N ASP A 375 -22.93 1.04 15.38
CA ASP A 375 -23.62 -0.23 15.56
C ASP A 375 -23.22 -1.27 14.51
N ARG A 376 -23.04 -0.87 13.24
CA ARG A 376 -22.56 -1.76 12.16
C ARG A 376 -21.20 -2.40 12.47
N LEU A 377 -20.31 -1.72 13.20
CA LEU A 377 -18.99 -2.24 13.57
C LEU A 377 -19.06 -3.48 14.47
N LYS A 378 -20.16 -3.67 15.21
CA LYS A 378 -20.29 -4.77 16.19
C LYS A 378 -20.38 -6.14 15.50
N THR A 379 -21.09 -6.21 14.38
CA THR A 379 -21.42 -7.48 13.73
C THR A 379 -20.18 -8.22 13.20
N PRO A 380 -19.24 -7.58 12.48
CA PRO A 380 -18.01 -8.25 12.04
C PRO A 380 -17.14 -8.78 13.19
N VAL A 381 -17.06 -8.05 14.32
CA VAL A 381 -16.32 -8.52 15.51
C VAL A 381 -16.96 -9.79 16.07
N GLN A 382 -18.27 -9.80 16.26
CA GLN A 382 -19.01 -10.96 16.76
C GLN A 382 -18.92 -12.16 15.81
N ASN A 383 -19.02 -11.92 14.51
CA ASN A 383 -18.88 -12.95 13.49
C ASN A 383 -17.50 -13.59 13.51
N SER A 384 -16.44 -12.78 13.60
CA SER A 384 -15.06 -13.27 13.61
C SER A 384 -14.80 -14.15 14.84
N LEU A 385 -15.18 -13.70 16.05
CA LEU A 385 -15.04 -14.52 17.26
C LEU A 385 -15.79 -15.85 17.16
N ARG A 386 -17.05 -15.82 16.69
CA ARG A 386 -17.86 -17.04 16.50
C ARG A 386 -17.20 -18.00 15.51
N ASP A 387 -16.70 -17.48 14.40
CA ASP A 387 -16.11 -18.30 13.34
C ASP A 387 -14.75 -18.89 13.75
N ALA A 388 -13.95 -18.14 14.52
CA ALA A 388 -12.73 -18.64 15.17
C ALA A 388 -13.04 -19.64 16.30
N LYS A 389 -14.31 -19.75 16.73
CA LYS A 389 -14.77 -20.55 17.88
C LYS A 389 -14.11 -20.13 19.20
N LEU A 390 -13.87 -18.82 19.34
CA LEU A 390 -13.25 -18.21 20.50
C LEU A 390 -14.24 -17.31 21.22
N ASN A 391 -14.07 -17.21 22.52
CA ASN A 391 -14.71 -16.18 23.34
C ASN A 391 -13.78 -14.98 23.46
N ILE A 392 -14.33 -13.87 23.92
CA ILE A 392 -13.55 -12.65 24.07
C ILE A 392 -12.38 -12.77 25.06
N ASN A 393 -12.53 -13.62 26.07
CA ASN A 393 -11.49 -13.87 27.07
C ASN A 393 -10.30 -14.67 26.51
N ASP A 394 -10.48 -15.32 25.35
CA ASP A 394 -9.43 -16.08 24.68
C ASP A 394 -8.54 -15.18 23.80
N ILE A 395 -8.94 -13.92 23.58
CA ILE A 395 -8.12 -12.92 22.92
C ILE A 395 -7.09 -12.39 23.92
N ASP A 396 -5.82 -12.31 23.55
CA ASP A 396 -4.76 -11.72 24.37
C ASP A 396 -4.71 -10.20 24.15
N GLU A 397 -4.64 -9.77 22.88
CA GLU A 397 -4.42 -8.37 22.49
C GLU A 397 -5.41 -7.89 21.42
N VAL A 398 -5.74 -6.61 21.46
CA VAL A 398 -6.60 -5.95 20.46
C VAL A 398 -5.80 -4.86 19.76
N ILE A 399 -5.58 -5.01 18.46
CA ILE A 399 -4.78 -4.10 17.65
C ILE A 399 -5.71 -3.20 16.84
N LEU A 400 -5.59 -1.88 16.99
CA LEU A 400 -6.33 -0.92 16.17
C LEU A 400 -5.51 -0.51 14.96
N VAL A 401 -6.13 -0.58 13.78
CA VAL A 401 -5.53 -0.22 12.50
C VAL A 401 -6.46 0.74 11.76
N GLY A 402 -5.89 1.66 10.98
CA GLY A 402 -6.65 2.63 10.21
C GLY A 402 -7.03 3.89 11.01
N GLY A 403 -6.95 5.05 10.35
CA GLY A 403 -7.08 6.36 11.00
C GLY A 403 -8.44 6.61 11.67
N SER A 404 -9.52 5.95 11.23
CA SER A 404 -10.85 6.12 11.83
C SER A 404 -10.98 5.45 13.20
N THR A 405 -10.05 4.57 13.58
CA THR A 405 -9.96 4.03 14.95
C THR A 405 -9.52 5.06 15.98
N ARG A 406 -9.08 6.25 15.54
CA ARG A 406 -8.78 7.39 16.43
C ARG A 406 -10.05 8.05 16.99
N ILE A 407 -11.23 7.75 16.45
CA ILE A 407 -12.51 8.25 16.95
C ILE A 407 -12.76 7.69 18.36
N PRO A 408 -12.96 8.52 19.39
CA PRO A 408 -13.15 8.06 20.78
C PRO A 408 -14.29 7.06 20.94
N ALA A 409 -15.42 7.27 20.29
CA ALA A 409 -16.55 6.34 20.33
C ALA A 409 -16.24 4.96 19.73
N VAL A 410 -15.33 4.87 18.75
CA VAL A 410 -14.86 3.59 18.20
C VAL A 410 -13.99 2.87 19.22
N GLN A 411 -13.05 3.57 19.86
CA GLN A 411 -12.21 2.99 20.91
C GLN A 411 -13.03 2.54 22.12
N GLU A 412 -14.02 3.34 22.52
CA GLU A 412 -14.93 2.99 23.61
C GLU A 412 -15.80 1.78 23.24
N LEU A 413 -16.28 1.71 22.00
CA LEU A 413 -17.01 0.54 21.51
C LEU A 413 -16.15 -0.72 21.58
N VAL A 414 -14.92 -0.66 21.05
CA VAL A 414 -13.98 -1.79 21.10
C VAL A 414 -13.70 -2.20 22.55
N ASN A 415 -13.43 -1.26 23.44
CA ASN A 415 -13.21 -1.55 24.86
C ASN A 415 -14.45 -2.18 25.52
N LYS A 416 -15.67 -1.69 25.24
CA LYS A 416 -16.92 -2.28 25.74
C LYS A 416 -17.16 -3.69 25.23
N MET A 417 -16.82 -3.96 23.96
CA MET A 417 -17.00 -5.27 23.36
C MET A 417 -15.94 -6.28 23.83
N THR A 418 -14.71 -5.80 24.03
CA THR A 418 -13.56 -6.67 24.28
C THR A 418 -13.17 -6.79 25.74
N GLY A 419 -13.56 -5.81 26.57
CA GLY A 419 -13.08 -5.66 27.95
C GLY A 419 -11.59 -5.32 28.04
N LYS A 420 -10.93 -5.02 26.91
CA LYS A 420 -9.48 -4.81 26.80
C LYS A 420 -9.18 -3.41 26.30
N ALA A 421 -8.15 -2.81 26.90
CA ALA A 421 -7.56 -1.60 26.37
C ALA A 421 -6.87 -1.94 25.04
N PRO A 422 -7.11 -1.18 23.96
CA PRO A 422 -6.44 -1.45 22.70
C PRO A 422 -4.94 -1.20 22.79
N ASN A 423 -4.17 -2.01 22.07
CA ASN A 423 -2.73 -1.94 21.99
C ASN A 423 -2.29 -0.69 21.20
N VAL A 424 -1.32 0.05 21.75
CA VAL A 424 -0.81 1.31 21.17
C VAL A 424 0.65 1.21 20.73
N THR A 425 1.23 0.01 20.67
CA THR A 425 2.65 -0.17 20.30
C THR A 425 2.88 -0.07 18.80
N VAL A 426 1.82 -0.14 17.99
CA VAL A 426 1.88 0.01 16.54
C VAL A 426 1.17 1.30 16.11
N ASN A 427 1.70 1.94 15.06
CA ASN A 427 1.09 3.12 14.48
C ASN A 427 -0.04 2.70 13.50
N PRO A 428 -1.31 3.07 13.74
CA PRO A 428 -2.44 2.63 12.93
C PRO A 428 -2.37 3.09 11.47
N ASP A 429 -1.58 4.12 11.15
CA ASP A 429 -1.45 4.67 9.80
C ASP A 429 -0.29 4.03 8.99
N GLU A 430 0.56 3.23 9.64
CA GLU A 430 1.81 2.72 9.05
C GLU A 430 1.97 1.20 9.16
N VAL A 431 1.31 0.59 10.15
CA VAL A 431 1.48 -0.84 10.51
C VAL A 431 1.20 -1.78 9.34
N VAL A 432 0.23 -1.44 8.49
CA VAL A 432 -0.12 -2.22 7.29
C VAL A 432 1.03 -2.21 6.28
N ALA A 433 1.60 -1.03 5.96
CA ALA A 433 2.72 -0.93 5.03
C ALA A 433 3.97 -1.63 5.57
N LEU A 434 4.27 -1.46 6.87
CA LEU A 434 5.37 -2.15 7.54
C LEU A 434 5.22 -3.67 7.44
N GLY A 435 4.01 -4.19 7.63
CA GLY A 435 3.69 -5.60 7.49
C GLY A 435 3.88 -6.13 6.07
N ALA A 436 3.41 -5.36 5.08
CA ALA A 436 3.63 -5.66 3.69
C ALA A 436 5.14 -5.70 3.34
N ALA A 437 5.95 -4.86 3.98
CA ALA A 437 7.41 -4.89 3.81
C ALA A 437 8.05 -6.12 4.45
N VAL A 438 7.55 -6.59 5.60
CA VAL A 438 7.97 -7.89 6.17
C VAL A 438 7.68 -9.02 5.18
N GLN A 439 6.47 -9.07 4.61
CA GLN A 439 6.12 -10.05 3.58
C GLN A 439 6.98 -9.92 2.31
N ALA A 440 7.32 -8.70 1.91
CA ALA A 440 8.25 -8.45 0.81
C ALA A 440 9.65 -9.00 1.12
N GLY A 441 10.13 -8.81 2.35
CA GLY A 441 11.38 -9.38 2.84
C GLY A 441 11.41 -10.91 2.80
N VAL A 442 10.30 -11.56 3.19
CA VAL A 442 10.16 -13.03 3.10
C VAL A 442 10.27 -13.51 1.65
N LEU A 443 9.61 -12.83 0.71
CA LEU A 443 9.63 -13.18 -0.71
C LEU A 443 10.97 -12.88 -1.39
N ALA A 444 11.68 -11.85 -0.92
CA ALA A 444 13.03 -11.50 -1.36
C ALA A 444 14.11 -12.44 -0.76
N GLY A 445 13.78 -13.19 0.29
CA GLY A 445 14.72 -14.02 1.04
C GLY A 445 15.56 -13.25 2.08
N ASP A 446 15.21 -11.99 2.35
CA ASP A 446 15.84 -11.13 3.37
C ASP A 446 15.37 -11.49 4.79
N VAL A 447 14.19 -12.13 4.91
CA VAL A 447 13.59 -12.56 6.17
C VAL A 447 13.32 -14.06 6.12
N SER A 448 13.88 -14.81 7.07
CA SER A 448 13.66 -16.24 7.26
C SER A 448 12.68 -16.50 8.40
N ASP A 449 12.22 -17.76 8.51
CA ASP A 449 11.49 -18.27 9.67
C ASP A 449 10.12 -17.62 9.93
N ILE A 450 9.50 -17.04 8.89
CA ILE A 450 8.10 -16.59 8.93
C ILE A 450 7.24 -17.54 8.08
N VAL A 451 6.19 -18.07 8.69
CA VAL A 451 5.15 -18.87 8.05
C VAL A 451 3.82 -18.14 8.19
N LEU A 452 3.24 -17.77 7.05
CA LEU A 452 1.93 -17.12 7.01
C LEU A 452 0.87 -18.08 6.45
N LEU A 453 -0.18 -18.32 7.24
CA LEU A 453 -1.38 -19.06 6.87
C LEU A 453 -2.58 -18.10 6.88
N ASP A 454 -2.95 -17.61 5.70
CA ASP A 454 -4.13 -16.74 5.52
C ASP A 454 -5.36 -17.56 5.10
N VAL A 455 -6.55 -16.95 5.01
CA VAL A 455 -7.82 -17.62 4.70
C VAL A 455 -8.63 -16.90 3.61
N THR A 456 -9.54 -17.62 2.95
CA THR A 456 -10.56 -16.97 2.09
C THR A 456 -11.68 -16.36 2.94
N PRO A 457 -12.07 -15.08 2.74
CA PRO A 457 -13.07 -14.40 3.59
C PRO A 457 -14.52 -14.85 3.33
N LEU A 458 -14.77 -15.45 2.16
CA LEU A 458 -16.12 -15.77 1.67
C LEU A 458 -16.17 -17.19 1.13
N SER A 459 -17.30 -17.87 1.34
CA SER A 459 -17.53 -19.18 0.77
C SER A 459 -17.63 -19.10 -0.75
N LEU A 460 -17.05 -20.09 -1.42
CA LEU A 460 -17.14 -20.27 -2.87
C LEU A 460 -18.01 -21.48 -3.19
N GLY A 461 -18.83 -21.33 -4.21
CA GLY A 461 -19.85 -22.30 -4.52
C GLY A 461 -20.27 -22.30 -5.98
N LEU A 462 -21.18 -23.22 -6.29
CA LEU A 462 -21.81 -23.35 -7.60
C LEU A 462 -23.32 -23.20 -7.48
N GLU A 463 -23.93 -22.68 -8.54
CA GLU A 463 -25.36 -22.79 -8.74
C GLU A 463 -25.75 -24.25 -9.00
N THR A 464 -26.73 -24.73 -8.25
CA THR A 464 -27.36 -26.04 -8.47
C THR A 464 -28.86 -25.88 -8.71
N LEU A 465 -29.51 -26.98 -9.11
CA LEU A 465 -30.91 -27.00 -9.48
C LEU A 465 -31.79 -26.39 -8.38
N GLY A 466 -32.66 -25.46 -8.76
CA GLY A 466 -33.51 -24.70 -7.84
C GLY A 466 -32.99 -23.30 -7.51
N GLY A 467 -31.90 -22.84 -8.14
CA GLY A 467 -31.37 -21.49 -7.94
C GLY A 467 -30.72 -21.31 -6.57
N VAL A 468 -30.15 -22.40 -6.02
CA VAL A 468 -29.49 -22.43 -4.71
C VAL A 468 -27.97 -22.58 -4.90
N MET A 469 -27.22 -22.00 -3.97
CA MET A 469 -25.76 -22.09 -3.95
C MET A 469 -25.32 -23.31 -3.15
N THR A 470 -24.56 -24.21 -3.78
CA THR A 470 -23.87 -25.30 -3.08
C THR A 470 -22.45 -24.85 -2.77
N LYS A 471 -22.13 -24.72 -1.47
CA LYS A 471 -20.82 -24.27 -0.99
C LYS A 471 -19.79 -25.39 -1.16
N ILE A 472 -18.73 -25.13 -1.93
CA ILE A 472 -17.62 -26.05 -2.16
C ILE A 472 -16.52 -25.74 -1.15
N ILE A 473 -16.00 -24.52 -1.15
CA ILE A 473 -14.97 -24.07 -0.21
C ILE A 473 -15.62 -23.10 0.78
N PRO A 474 -15.79 -23.46 2.06
CA PRO A 474 -16.34 -22.56 3.06
C PRO A 474 -15.43 -21.35 3.31
N ARG A 475 -15.99 -20.23 3.77
CA ARG A 475 -15.19 -19.11 4.30
C ARG A 475 -14.28 -19.54 5.45
N ASN A 476 -13.22 -18.78 5.67
CA ASN A 476 -12.15 -19.05 6.62
C ASN A 476 -11.37 -20.36 6.35
N THR A 477 -11.44 -20.90 5.12
CA THR A 477 -10.56 -21.99 4.71
C THR A 477 -9.17 -21.42 4.42
N THR A 478 -8.14 -22.04 5.00
CA THR A 478 -6.74 -21.68 4.82
C THR A 478 -6.30 -21.72 3.35
N LEU A 479 -5.46 -20.77 2.95
CA LEU A 479 -4.91 -20.62 1.61
C LEU A 479 -3.43 -21.03 1.55
N PRO A 480 -2.94 -21.53 0.40
CA PRO A 480 -3.71 -21.91 -0.80
C PRO A 480 -4.53 -23.20 -0.56
N THR A 481 -5.61 -23.41 -1.31
CA THR A 481 -6.47 -24.60 -1.17
C THR A 481 -7.05 -25.07 -2.49
N SER A 482 -7.38 -26.36 -2.55
CA SER A 482 -7.96 -27.00 -3.72
C SER A 482 -9.06 -27.97 -3.31
N LYS A 483 -10.22 -27.92 -3.98
CA LYS A 483 -11.31 -28.85 -3.75
C LYS A 483 -12.00 -29.21 -5.06
N SER A 484 -12.33 -30.49 -5.22
CA SER A 484 -13.06 -31.00 -6.38
C SER A 484 -14.38 -31.60 -5.95
N GLU A 485 -15.42 -31.35 -6.74
CA GLU A 485 -16.75 -31.91 -6.52
C GLU A 485 -17.33 -32.39 -7.85
N VAL A 486 -18.05 -33.53 -7.81
CA VAL A 486 -18.59 -34.16 -9.01
C VAL A 486 -20.08 -33.88 -9.09
N PHE A 487 -20.47 -33.25 -10.19
CA PHE A 487 -21.84 -32.95 -10.58
C PHE A 487 -22.26 -33.84 -11.75
N SER A 488 -23.54 -33.77 -12.12
CA SER A 488 -24.10 -34.47 -13.26
C SER A 488 -25.14 -33.61 -13.98
N THR A 489 -25.52 -34.03 -15.19
CA THR A 489 -26.62 -33.41 -15.95
C THR A 489 -27.96 -33.48 -15.23
N ALA A 490 -28.77 -32.43 -15.43
CA ALA A 490 -30.10 -32.27 -14.85
C ALA A 490 -31.22 -32.83 -15.75
N ALA A 491 -30.95 -33.06 -17.04
CA ALA A 491 -31.91 -33.57 -18.02
C ALA A 491 -31.34 -34.73 -18.86
N ASP A 492 -32.24 -35.58 -19.35
CA ASP A 492 -31.89 -36.70 -20.25
C ASP A 492 -31.37 -36.18 -21.58
N GLY A 493 -30.29 -36.77 -22.08
CA GLY A 493 -29.68 -36.40 -23.36
C GLY A 493 -29.01 -35.01 -23.35
N GLN A 494 -28.84 -34.38 -22.19
CA GLN A 494 -28.18 -33.09 -22.05
C GLN A 494 -26.71 -33.18 -22.49
N THR A 495 -26.35 -32.40 -23.52
CA THR A 495 -25.01 -32.42 -24.12
C THR A 495 -24.10 -31.29 -23.64
N SER A 496 -24.57 -30.46 -22.72
CA SER A 496 -23.82 -29.33 -22.16
C SER A 496 -24.30 -28.97 -20.76
N VAL A 497 -23.41 -28.49 -19.90
CA VAL A 497 -23.75 -27.99 -18.56
C VAL A 497 -23.22 -26.56 -18.39
N ASP A 498 -24.10 -25.67 -17.93
CA ASP A 498 -23.73 -24.31 -17.51
C ASP A 498 -23.28 -24.35 -16.05
N ILE A 499 -22.10 -23.81 -15.79
CA ILE A 499 -21.46 -23.76 -14.48
C ILE A 499 -21.39 -22.28 -14.09
N ASN A 500 -22.17 -21.88 -13.09
CA ASN A 500 -22.15 -20.52 -12.54
C ASN A 500 -21.47 -20.55 -11.17
N VAL A 501 -20.37 -19.81 -11.06
CA VAL A 501 -19.52 -19.74 -9.87
C VAL A 501 -19.93 -18.55 -9.02
N LEU A 502 -20.10 -18.78 -7.72
CA LEU A 502 -20.58 -17.77 -6.78
C LEU A 502 -19.67 -17.63 -5.56
N GLN A 503 -19.73 -16.44 -4.98
CA GLN A 503 -19.10 -16.10 -3.72
C GLN A 503 -20.11 -15.46 -2.77
N GLY A 504 -20.21 -16.00 -1.55
CA GLY A 504 -21.10 -15.47 -0.51
C GLY A 504 -21.68 -16.54 0.42
N GLU A 505 -22.46 -16.08 1.39
CA GLU A 505 -22.96 -16.92 2.48
C GLU A 505 -24.46 -17.24 2.39
N ARG A 506 -25.17 -16.63 1.44
CA ARG A 506 -26.63 -16.75 1.30
C ARG A 506 -26.99 -18.06 0.60
N GLU A 507 -28.19 -18.57 0.85
CA GLU A 507 -28.64 -19.85 0.26
C GLU A 507 -29.00 -19.72 -1.22
N PHE A 508 -29.62 -18.62 -1.63
CA PHE A 508 -30.07 -18.41 -3.01
C PHE A 508 -29.01 -17.72 -3.87
N VAL A 509 -28.87 -18.16 -5.11
CA VAL A 509 -27.90 -17.65 -6.10
C VAL A 509 -28.00 -16.13 -6.26
N ARG A 510 -29.22 -15.60 -6.39
CA ARG A 510 -29.48 -14.16 -6.59
C ARG A 510 -28.99 -13.25 -5.46
N ASP A 511 -28.76 -13.82 -4.27
CA ASP A 511 -28.35 -13.08 -3.08
C ASP A 511 -26.82 -13.16 -2.84
N ASN A 512 -26.09 -13.85 -3.72
CA ASN A 512 -24.65 -13.97 -3.68
C ASN A 512 -24.01 -13.28 -4.89
N LYS A 513 -22.69 -13.04 -4.82
CA LYS A 513 -21.93 -12.46 -5.93
C LYS A 513 -21.64 -13.56 -6.94
N SER A 514 -22.11 -13.43 -8.18
CA SER A 514 -21.61 -14.25 -9.29
C SER A 514 -20.20 -13.78 -9.65
N LEU A 515 -19.26 -14.72 -9.73
CA LEU A 515 -17.88 -14.50 -10.17
C LEU A 515 -17.69 -14.77 -11.66
N GLY A 516 -18.62 -15.52 -12.27
CA GLY A 516 -18.59 -15.83 -13.69
C GLY A 516 -19.33 -17.13 -13.99
N SER A 517 -19.70 -17.31 -15.26
CA SER A 517 -20.30 -18.55 -15.74
C SER A 517 -19.61 -19.05 -17.01
N PHE A 518 -19.57 -20.36 -17.17
CA PHE A 518 -19.02 -20.99 -18.36
C PHE A 518 -19.78 -22.27 -18.68
N ARG A 519 -19.75 -22.65 -19.96
CA ARG A 519 -20.47 -23.81 -20.47
C ARG A 519 -19.49 -24.91 -20.83
N LEU A 520 -19.67 -26.08 -20.23
CA LEU A 520 -18.97 -27.30 -20.62
C LEU A 520 -19.79 -28.00 -21.71
N ASP A 521 -19.35 -27.90 -22.96
CA ASP A 521 -20.02 -28.46 -24.12
C ASP A 521 -19.51 -29.83 -24.53
N GLY A 522 -20.37 -30.55 -25.27
CA GLY A 522 -20.01 -31.78 -25.96
C GLY A 522 -19.97 -33.01 -25.06
N ILE A 523 -20.77 -33.01 -24.00
CA ILE A 523 -21.06 -34.17 -23.15
C ILE A 523 -21.84 -35.19 -24.01
N PRO A 524 -21.46 -36.48 -24.01
CA PRO A 524 -22.21 -37.51 -24.74
C PRO A 524 -23.66 -37.62 -24.23
N PRO A 525 -24.67 -37.78 -25.11
CA PRO A 525 -26.05 -37.99 -24.69
C PRO A 525 -26.18 -39.22 -23.78
N ALA A 526 -26.62 -39.02 -22.54
CA ALA A 526 -26.85 -40.06 -21.56
C ALA A 526 -28.09 -39.71 -20.71
N PRO A 527 -28.70 -40.69 -19.99
CA PRO A 527 -29.73 -40.39 -19.01
C PRO A 527 -29.23 -39.37 -17.97
N ARG A 528 -30.13 -38.56 -17.42
CA ARG A 528 -29.81 -37.62 -16.34
C ARG A 528 -29.14 -38.35 -15.17
N GLY A 529 -28.19 -37.71 -14.51
CA GLY A 529 -27.46 -38.33 -13.39
C GLY A 529 -26.29 -39.25 -13.80
N VAL A 530 -26.09 -39.53 -15.10
CA VAL A 530 -25.02 -40.43 -15.57
C VAL A 530 -23.70 -39.71 -15.88
N PRO A 531 -23.67 -38.59 -16.63
CA PRO A 531 -22.42 -37.86 -16.88
C PRO A 531 -21.76 -37.39 -15.59
N GLN A 532 -20.44 -37.59 -15.47
CA GLN A 532 -19.68 -37.22 -14.27
C GLN A 532 -18.83 -35.99 -14.55
N ILE A 533 -19.31 -34.83 -14.15
CA ILE A 533 -18.67 -33.54 -14.37
C ILE A 533 -17.93 -33.15 -13.10
N GLU A 534 -16.63 -33.33 -13.08
CA GLU A 534 -15.78 -32.89 -11.98
C GLU A 534 -15.47 -31.41 -12.13
N VAL A 535 -15.83 -30.62 -11.13
CA VAL A 535 -15.49 -29.20 -11.04
C VAL A 535 -14.47 -29.03 -9.93
N LYS A 536 -13.28 -28.55 -10.28
CA LYS A 536 -12.16 -28.28 -9.38
C LYS A 536 -12.03 -26.78 -9.15
N PHE A 537 -12.04 -26.40 -7.89
CA PHE A 537 -11.76 -25.07 -7.39
C PHE A 537 -10.34 -25.03 -6.85
N ASP A 538 -9.54 -24.10 -7.33
CA ASP A 538 -8.18 -23.82 -6.83
C ASP A 538 -8.08 -22.35 -6.45
N ILE A 539 -7.71 -22.08 -5.20
CA ILE A 539 -7.44 -20.72 -4.71
C ILE A 539 -5.96 -20.61 -4.39
N ASP A 540 -5.29 -19.63 -4.99
CA ASP A 540 -3.86 -19.39 -4.78
C ASP A 540 -3.58 -18.62 -3.47
N ALA A 541 -2.30 -18.34 -3.21
CA ALA A 541 -1.86 -17.60 -2.03
C ALA A 541 -2.22 -16.09 -2.06
N ASN A 542 -2.73 -15.57 -3.17
CA ASN A 542 -3.28 -14.21 -3.29
C ASN A 542 -4.79 -14.18 -3.00
N GLY A 543 -5.42 -15.34 -2.80
CA GLY A 543 -6.87 -15.47 -2.70
C GLY A 543 -7.58 -15.39 -4.05
N ILE A 544 -6.88 -15.63 -5.17
CA ILE A 544 -7.44 -15.58 -6.52
C ILE A 544 -7.93 -16.96 -6.93
N LEU A 545 -9.17 -17.03 -7.43
CA LEU A 545 -9.84 -18.26 -7.81
C LEU A 545 -9.57 -18.69 -9.26
N SER A 546 -9.33 -19.99 -9.46
CA SER A 546 -9.40 -20.68 -10.75
C SER A 546 -10.33 -21.88 -10.67
N VAL A 547 -11.15 -22.09 -11.69
CA VAL A 547 -12.14 -23.17 -11.73
C VAL A 547 -11.98 -23.98 -13.01
N ALA A 548 -11.81 -25.29 -12.88
CA ALA A 548 -11.72 -26.20 -14.03
C ALA A 548 -12.84 -27.23 -13.99
N ALA A 549 -13.50 -27.48 -15.12
CA ALA A 549 -14.49 -28.55 -15.25
C ALA A 549 -14.03 -29.62 -16.24
N VAL A 550 -14.22 -30.88 -15.87
CA VAL A 550 -13.86 -32.04 -16.69
C VAL A 550 -15.00 -33.05 -16.67
N ASP A 551 -15.47 -33.46 -17.84
CA ASP A 551 -16.31 -34.66 -17.94
C ASP A 551 -15.40 -35.90 -17.87
N LYS A 552 -15.54 -36.69 -16.80
CA LYS A 552 -14.73 -37.91 -16.59
C LYS A 552 -15.02 -39.00 -17.63
N GLY A 553 -16.20 -38.98 -18.26
CA GLY A 553 -16.57 -39.96 -19.28
C GLY A 553 -15.89 -39.70 -20.62
N SER A 554 -15.99 -38.49 -21.15
CA SER A 554 -15.40 -38.12 -22.44
C SER A 554 -13.96 -37.60 -22.35
N GLY A 555 -13.50 -37.22 -21.16
CA GLY A 555 -12.21 -36.56 -20.94
C GLY A 555 -12.16 -35.11 -21.44
N LYS A 556 -13.28 -34.57 -21.94
CA LYS A 556 -13.37 -33.16 -22.33
C LYS A 556 -13.21 -32.27 -21.12
N LYS A 557 -12.40 -31.24 -21.30
CA LYS A 557 -12.08 -30.25 -20.28
C LYS A 557 -12.50 -28.89 -20.79
N GLN A 558 -13.10 -28.12 -19.89
CA GLN A 558 -13.26 -26.69 -20.05
C GLN A 558 -12.77 -26.08 -18.74
N ASP A 559 -11.65 -25.37 -18.81
CA ASP A 559 -11.20 -24.54 -17.71
C ASP A 559 -11.64 -23.10 -17.89
N ILE A 560 -11.93 -22.47 -16.77
CA ILE A 560 -11.94 -21.03 -16.63
C ILE A 560 -10.90 -20.71 -15.55
N THR A 561 -9.74 -20.21 -15.97
CA THR A 561 -9.12 -19.23 -15.06
C THR A 561 -10.12 -18.10 -15.03
N ILE A 562 -10.64 -17.68 -13.87
CA ILE A 562 -11.57 -16.55 -13.81
C ILE A 562 -10.76 -15.26 -14.07
N THR A 563 -10.21 -15.16 -15.28
CA THR A 563 -9.66 -13.95 -15.89
C THR A 563 -10.76 -12.93 -16.17
N GLY A 564 -12.04 -13.35 -16.11
CA GLY A 564 -13.23 -12.50 -16.19
C GLY A 564 -13.71 -11.89 -14.87
N ALA A 565 -13.01 -12.12 -13.75
CA ALA A 565 -13.30 -11.41 -12.50
C ALA A 565 -12.78 -9.97 -12.54
N SER A 566 -11.75 -9.70 -13.35
CA SER A 566 -11.31 -8.34 -13.62
C SER A 566 -12.44 -7.58 -14.32
N THR A 567 -12.69 -6.35 -13.86
CA THR A 567 -13.54 -5.40 -14.58
C THR A 567 -12.96 -4.98 -15.92
N LEU A 568 -11.68 -5.30 -16.17
CA LEU A 568 -10.92 -4.99 -17.38
C LEU A 568 -10.52 -6.27 -18.13
N PRO A 569 -10.76 -6.37 -19.44
CA PRO A 569 -10.21 -7.44 -20.25
C PRO A 569 -8.69 -7.26 -20.41
N SER A 570 -7.96 -8.36 -20.63
CA SER A 570 -6.50 -8.37 -20.60
C SER A 570 -5.84 -7.48 -21.66
N ASP A 571 -6.48 -7.32 -22.82
CA ASP A 571 -6.06 -6.41 -23.88
C ASP A 571 -6.20 -4.94 -23.46
N GLU A 572 -7.24 -4.60 -22.70
CA GLU A 572 -7.40 -3.27 -22.11
C GLU A 572 -6.31 -2.99 -21.07
N VAL A 573 -5.96 -3.98 -20.23
CA VAL A 573 -4.83 -3.87 -19.28
C VAL A 573 -3.51 -3.64 -20.01
N GLU A 574 -3.22 -4.40 -21.08
CA GLU A 574 -2.00 -4.22 -21.88
C GLU A 574 -1.95 -2.86 -22.58
N ARG A 575 -3.07 -2.39 -23.12
CA ARG A 575 -3.19 -1.02 -23.64
C ARG A 575 -2.90 0.01 -22.55
N MET A 576 -3.48 -0.16 -21.37
CA MET A 576 -3.26 0.74 -20.23
C MET A 576 -1.81 0.75 -19.76
N VAL A 577 -1.13 -0.40 -19.73
CA VAL A 577 0.32 -0.51 -19.44
C VAL A 577 1.12 0.28 -20.47
N SER A 578 0.83 0.11 -21.76
CA SER A 578 1.54 0.84 -22.82
C SER A 578 1.30 2.35 -22.76
N GLU A 579 0.05 2.77 -22.51
CA GLU A 579 -0.29 4.18 -22.29
C GLU A 579 0.42 4.75 -21.05
N ALA A 580 0.45 3.97 -19.97
CA ALA A 580 1.13 4.30 -18.72
C ALA A 580 2.62 4.56 -18.91
N GLU A 581 3.31 3.73 -19.68
CA GLU A 581 4.72 3.88 -20.05
C GLU A 581 4.97 5.12 -20.91
N ARG A 582 4.10 5.35 -21.91
CA ARG A 582 4.17 6.55 -22.75
C ARG A 582 4.03 7.83 -21.93
N PHE A 583 3.01 7.90 -21.07
CA PHE A 583 2.80 9.06 -20.21
C PHE A 583 3.93 9.24 -19.19
N SER A 584 4.51 8.16 -18.67
CA SER A 584 5.69 8.25 -17.79
C SER A 584 6.88 8.91 -18.50
N LYS A 585 7.10 8.59 -19.78
CA LYS A 585 8.14 9.23 -20.59
C LYS A 585 7.86 10.71 -20.82
N GLU A 586 6.63 11.06 -21.20
CA GLU A 586 6.21 12.44 -21.41
C GLU A 586 6.33 13.27 -20.11
N ASP A 587 5.91 12.72 -18.97
CA ASP A 587 6.03 13.35 -17.66
C ASP A 587 7.50 13.60 -17.29
N LYS A 588 8.39 12.64 -17.60
CA LYS A 588 9.84 12.78 -17.39
C LYS A 588 10.42 13.89 -18.26
N GLU A 589 10.05 13.97 -19.53
CA GLU A 589 10.50 15.03 -20.44
C GLU A 589 10.02 16.41 -19.97
N LYS A 590 8.75 16.52 -19.55
CA LYS A 590 8.20 17.75 -18.96
C LYS A 590 8.94 18.15 -17.68
N ARG A 591 9.20 17.19 -16.79
CA ARG A 591 9.96 17.42 -15.56
C ARG A 591 11.38 17.90 -15.86
N ASP A 592 12.08 17.23 -16.77
CA ASP A 592 13.43 17.62 -17.18
C ASP A 592 13.45 19.04 -17.74
N ALA A 593 12.42 19.45 -18.48
CA ALA A 593 12.27 20.83 -18.97
C ALA A 593 12.12 21.85 -17.83
N ILE A 594 11.28 21.55 -16.83
CA ILE A 594 11.06 22.42 -15.66
C ILE A 594 12.32 22.50 -14.80
N ASP A 595 12.95 21.35 -14.50
CA ASP A 595 14.17 21.30 -13.69
C ASP A 595 15.32 22.06 -14.37
N THR A 596 15.46 21.92 -15.69
CA THR A 596 16.43 22.69 -16.50
C THR A 596 16.14 24.19 -16.41
N LYS A 597 14.87 24.61 -16.46
CA LYS A 597 14.48 26.02 -16.35
C LYS A 597 14.80 26.58 -14.96
N ASN A 598 14.46 25.86 -13.89
CA ASN A 598 14.76 26.26 -12.52
C ASN A 598 16.29 26.35 -12.26
N GLN A 599 17.05 25.43 -12.84
CA GLN A 599 18.51 25.47 -12.82
C GLN A 599 19.02 26.73 -13.54
N ALA A 600 18.48 27.03 -14.71
CA ALA A 600 18.83 28.22 -15.49
C ALA A 600 18.55 29.51 -14.71
N ASP A 601 17.37 29.66 -14.10
CA ASP A 601 17.00 30.80 -13.26
C ASP A 601 17.95 30.97 -12.07
N SER A 602 18.36 29.85 -11.46
CA SER A 602 19.34 29.85 -10.36
C SER A 602 20.72 30.32 -10.82
N VAL A 603 21.19 29.85 -11.97
CA VAL A 603 22.48 30.25 -12.57
C VAL A 603 22.47 31.73 -12.95
N VAL A 604 21.36 32.24 -13.53
CA VAL A 604 21.17 33.67 -13.82
C VAL A 604 21.33 34.48 -12.53
N TYR A 605 20.57 34.14 -11.49
CA TYR A 605 20.60 34.86 -10.22
C TYR A 605 22.00 34.87 -9.58
N GLN A 606 22.67 33.73 -9.52
CA GLN A 606 24.03 33.62 -8.97
C GLN A 606 25.03 34.46 -9.74
N THR A 607 24.95 34.44 -11.07
CA THR A 607 25.87 35.18 -11.93
C THR A 607 25.63 36.69 -11.82
N GLU A 608 24.37 37.15 -11.78
CA GLU A 608 24.04 38.56 -11.55
C GLU A 608 24.55 39.06 -10.20
N LYS A 609 24.36 38.25 -9.15
CA LYS A 609 24.87 38.57 -7.81
C LYS A 609 26.40 38.68 -7.82
N GLN A 610 27.09 37.73 -8.44
CA GLN A 610 28.56 37.72 -8.51
C GLN A 610 29.09 38.93 -9.29
N LEU A 611 28.47 39.30 -10.42
CA LEU A 611 28.83 40.51 -11.17
C LEU A 611 28.62 41.78 -10.35
N LYS A 612 27.55 41.84 -9.56
CA LYS A 612 27.26 42.98 -8.67
C LYS A 612 28.25 43.09 -7.51
N GLU A 613 28.64 41.98 -6.89
CA GLU A 613 29.59 41.94 -5.77
C GLU A 613 31.03 42.26 -6.20
N LEU A 614 31.43 41.80 -7.38
CA LEU A 614 32.76 42.05 -7.92
C LEU A 614 32.92 43.48 -8.48
N GLY A 615 31.83 44.09 -8.96
CA GLY A 615 31.78 45.48 -9.38
C GLY A 615 32.93 45.85 -10.34
N ASP A 616 33.74 46.82 -9.94
CA ASP A 616 34.86 47.34 -10.74
C ASP A 616 36.10 46.43 -10.79
N LYS A 617 36.11 45.34 -10.00
CA LYS A 617 37.23 44.37 -10.00
C LYS A 617 37.22 43.48 -11.26
N VAL A 618 36.09 43.44 -11.98
CA VAL A 618 35.95 42.68 -13.22
C VAL A 618 36.48 43.48 -14.40
N PRO A 619 37.42 42.95 -15.21
CA PRO A 619 37.82 43.60 -16.45
C PRO A 619 36.63 43.79 -17.39
N ALA A 620 36.44 45.01 -17.92
CA ALA A 620 35.32 45.34 -18.81
C ALA A 620 35.10 44.34 -19.98
N PRO A 621 36.14 43.84 -20.68
CA PRO A 621 35.96 42.87 -21.76
C PRO A 621 35.42 41.51 -21.30
N VAL A 622 35.69 41.13 -20.05
CA VAL A 622 35.18 39.88 -19.45
C VAL A 622 33.75 40.09 -18.96
N LYS A 623 33.48 41.26 -18.36
CA LYS A 623 32.14 41.65 -17.93
C LYS A 623 31.13 41.64 -19.08
N GLU A 624 31.48 42.25 -20.22
CA GLU A 624 30.62 42.29 -21.41
C GLU A 624 30.29 40.89 -21.95
N LYS A 625 31.26 39.97 -21.97
CA LYS A 625 31.04 38.58 -22.42
C LYS A 625 30.08 37.82 -21.50
N VAL A 626 30.26 37.95 -20.19
CA VAL A 626 29.38 37.29 -19.21
C VAL A 626 27.98 37.90 -19.28
N GLU A 627 27.84 39.22 -19.37
CA GLU A 627 26.53 39.89 -19.52
C GLU A 627 25.82 39.49 -20.81
N ALA A 628 26.53 39.35 -21.92
CA ALA A 628 25.98 38.86 -23.18
C ALA A 628 25.44 37.42 -23.04
N LYS A 629 26.23 36.50 -22.47
CA LYS A 629 25.77 35.11 -22.23
C LYS A 629 24.65 35.00 -21.20
N LEU A 630 24.62 35.91 -20.23
CA LEU A 630 23.53 36.00 -19.27
C LEU A 630 22.22 36.44 -19.94
N SER A 631 22.28 37.38 -20.89
CA SER A 631 21.12 37.76 -21.71
C SER A 631 20.65 36.61 -22.59
N GLU A 632 21.56 35.91 -23.26
CA GLU A 632 21.23 34.72 -24.08
C GLU A 632 20.53 33.63 -23.25
N LEU A 633 20.99 33.39 -22.01
CA LEU A 633 20.33 32.42 -21.12
C LEU A 633 18.93 32.88 -20.72
N LYS A 634 18.73 34.16 -20.40
CA LYS A 634 17.40 34.72 -20.09
C LYS A 634 16.44 34.60 -21.27
N GLU A 635 16.91 34.88 -22.48
CA GLU A 635 16.12 34.69 -23.70
C GLU A 635 15.75 33.21 -23.89
N ALA A 636 16.70 32.28 -23.71
CA ALA A 636 16.46 30.85 -23.80
C ALA A 636 15.43 30.36 -22.75
N ILE A 637 15.44 30.89 -21.53
CA ILE A 637 14.45 30.59 -20.48
C ILE A 637 13.03 31.02 -20.89
N SER A 638 12.92 32.14 -21.62
CA SER A 638 11.63 32.75 -22.00
C SER A 638 10.95 32.08 -23.19
N GLY A 639 11.68 31.39 -24.07
CA GLY A 639 11.10 30.78 -25.27
C GLY A 639 11.95 29.71 -25.99
N GLY A 640 13.08 29.30 -25.42
CA GLY A 640 13.96 28.27 -25.99
C GLY A 640 13.51 26.83 -25.67
N SER A 641 14.07 25.86 -26.40
CA SER A 641 13.90 24.44 -26.08
C SER A 641 14.75 24.04 -24.85
N THR A 642 14.41 22.91 -24.20
CA THR A 642 15.22 22.36 -23.09
C THR A 642 16.69 22.21 -23.45
N GLN A 643 16.99 21.84 -24.70
CA GLN A 643 18.38 21.74 -25.17
C GLN A 643 19.04 23.12 -25.30
N ALA A 644 18.34 24.12 -25.85
CA ALA A 644 18.85 25.48 -25.97
C ALA A 644 19.17 26.09 -24.58
N ILE A 645 18.33 25.82 -23.58
CA ILE A 645 18.59 26.25 -22.19
C ILE A 645 19.85 25.56 -21.65
N LYS A 646 20.00 24.24 -21.83
CA LYS A 646 21.21 23.49 -21.39
C LYS A 646 22.48 24.02 -22.05
N ASP A 647 22.42 24.30 -23.34
CA ASP A 647 23.55 24.84 -24.10
C ASP A 647 23.92 26.25 -23.61
N ALA A 648 22.93 27.10 -23.37
CA ALA A 648 23.12 28.45 -22.83
C ALA A 648 23.67 28.44 -21.39
N ILE A 649 23.20 27.53 -20.52
CA ILE A 649 23.79 27.31 -19.17
C ILE A 649 25.27 26.96 -19.31
N THR A 650 25.60 26.03 -20.22
CA THR A 650 26.98 25.58 -20.43
C THR A 650 27.87 26.72 -20.92
N ALA A 651 27.39 27.51 -21.89
CA ALA A 651 28.11 28.66 -22.42
C ALA A 651 28.35 29.73 -21.36
N LEU A 652 27.35 30.05 -20.54
CA LEU A 652 27.50 31.02 -19.45
C LEU A 652 28.50 30.53 -18.40
N ASN A 653 28.41 29.28 -17.97
CA ASN A 653 29.33 28.70 -17.00
C ASN A 653 30.79 28.75 -17.47
N GLN A 654 31.06 28.59 -18.76
CA GLN A 654 32.41 28.71 -19.33
C GLN A 654 32.97 30.13 -19.20
N GLU A 655 32.14 31.16 -19.45
CA GLU A 655 32.56 32.55 -19.29
C GLU A 655 32.70 32.94 -17.80
N VAL A 656 31.82 32.43 -16.92
CA VAL A 656 31.93 32.62 -15.46
C VAL A 656 33.21 31.95 -14.90
N MET A 657 33.64 30.81 -15.46
CA MET A 657 34.94 30.22 -15.12
C MET A 657 36.12 31.11 -15.54
N GLN A 658 36.07 31.70 -16.74
CA GLN A 658 37.09 32.65 -17.20
C GLN A 658 37.13 33.93 -16.35
N LEU A 659 35.96 34.40 -15.91
CA LEU A 659 35.83 35.49 -14.94
C LEU A 659 36.59 35.17 -13.65
N GLY A 660 36.37 33.98 -13.07
CA GLY A 660 37.09 33.51 -11.90
C GLY A 660 38.62 33.45 -12.09
N GLN A 661 39.09 32.99 -13.26
CA GLN A 661 40.52 32.95 -13.60
C GLN A 661 41.12 34.34 -13.78
N SER A 662 40.37 35.29 -14.35
CA SER A 662 40.83 36.66 -14.58
C SER A 662 41.02 37.45 -13.28
N LEU A 663 40.22 37.14 -12.26
CA LEU A 663 40.33 37.71 -10.91
C LEU A 663 41.54 37.13 -10.15
N TYR A 664 41.87 35.85 -10.38
CA TYR A 664 43.06 35.21 -9.81
C TYR A 664 44.37 35.68 -10.45
N ASN A 665 44.33 36.09 -11.72
CA ASN A 665 45.49 36.56 -12.49
C ASN A 665 45.72 38.08 -12.42
N GLN A 666 44.92 38.84 -11.65
CA GLN A 666 45.22 40.23 -11.36
C GLN A 666 46.38 40.34 -10.34
N PRO A 667 47.46 41.08 -10.63
CA PRO A 667 48.52 41.33 -9.66
C PRO A 667 47.98 42.27 -8.56
N GLY A 668 47.53 41.68 -7.45
CA GLY A 668 46.98 42.42 -6.31
C GLY A 668 46.11 41.62 -5.32
N GLY A 669 45.79 40.34 -5.60
CA GLY A 669 45.05 39.48 -4.67
C GLY A 669 45.95 38.84 -3.61
N ALA A 670 45.74 39.18 -2.34
CA ALA A 670 46.37 38.53 -1.18
C ALA A 670 46.14 37.01 -1.22
N GLY A 671 47.24 36.25 -1.10
CA GLY A 671 47.23 34.79 -1.12
C GLY A 671 46.55 34.17 0.10
N PRO A 672 46.05 32.92 0.00
CA PRO A 672 45.56 32.18 1.14
C PRO A 672 46.71 31.89 2.12
N GLY A 673 46.49 32.24 3.39
CA GLY A 673 47.44 32.01 4.48
C GLY A 673 47.85 30.55 4.61
N ALA A 674 49.16 30.35 4.74
CA ALA A 674 49.77 29.12 5.22
C ALA A 674 49.34 28.84 6.68
N GLY A 675 49.34 27.55 7.02
CA GLY A 675 48.64 26.95 8.16
C GLY A 675 49.08 27.33 9.57
N PRO A 676 48.39 26.81 10.61
CA PRO A 676 48.71 27.08 12.00
C PRO A 676 49.65 26.01 12.57
N THR A 677 50.72 26.43 13.22
CA THR A 677 51.45 25.67 14.26
C THR A 677 52.38 26.63 15.06
N PRO A 678 52.85 26.30 16.28
CA PRO A 678 52.15 26.45 17.56
C PRO A 678 52.95 27.25 18.63
N GLY A 679 52.26 27.71 19.70
CA GLY A 679 52.80 27.72 21.08
C GLY A 679 53.41 29.00 21.69
N GLY A 680 52.98 29.30 22.93
CA GLY A 680 53.68 30.07 24.00
C GLY A 680 53.63 31.60 23.91
N GLU A 681 53.43 32.41 24.96
CA GLU A 681 53.41 32.20 26.40
C GLU A 681 52.92 33.50 27.10
N SER A 682 52.32 33.36 28.29
CA SER A 682 52.23 34.33 29.43
C SER A 682 51.37 35.62 29.36
N GLY A 683 50.39 35.70 30.29
CA GLY A 683 49.45 36.80 30.59
C GLY A 683 50.00 37.94 31.49
N PRO A 684 49.27 38.54 32.47
CA PRO A 684 47.88 38.32 32.95
C PRO A 684 47.05 39.63 33.21
N SER A 685 45.76 39.47 33.59
CA SER A 685 44.98 40.22 34.62
C SER A 685 43.47 40.15 34.29
N GLU A 686 42.70 39.27 34.93
CA GLU A 686 41.90 39.47 36.15
C GLU A 686 40.52 40.12 35.94
N SER A 687 39.45 39.32 36.05
CA SER A 687 38.36 39.47 37.06
C SER A 687 37.29 38.36 36.95
N SER A 688 37.30 37.44 37.93
CA SER A 688 36.19 36.85 38.75
C SER A 688 34.72 36.99 38.27
N ASP A 689 33.75 36.08 38.47
CA ASP A 689 33.56 34.96 39.40
C ASP A 689 32.33 34.08 38.96
N LYS A 690 32.40 32.78 39.28
CA LYS A 690 31.33 31.78 39.63
C LYS A 690 30.16 31.34 38.70
N GLY A 691 30.13 30.01 38.47
CA GLY A 691 28.94 29.15 38.28
C GLY A 691 29.33 27.69 37.93
N PRO A 692 28.80 26.62 38.58
CA PRO A 692 29.48 25.30 38.69
C PRO A 692 29.11 24.22 37.64
N GLU A 693 30.02 23.23 37.58
CA GLU A 693 30.07 21.89 36.95
C GLU A 693 28.79 21.04 37.08
N GLY A 694 28.52 19.96 36.33
CA GLY A 694 29.24 19.13 35.34
C GLY A 694 28.18 18.29 34.58
N ASP A 695 28.40 17.19 33.87
CA ASP A 695 29.53 16.31 33.60
C ASP A 695 29.02 15.41 32.45
N VAL A 696 29.69 15.33 31.30
CA VAL A 696 29.31 14.40 30.21
C VAL A 696 30.53 13.58 29.80
N ILE A 697 30.35 12.28 29.95
CA ILE A 697 31.29 11.18 29.78
C ILE A 697 31.67 11.01 28.31
N ASP A 698 32.96 11.10 28.01
CA ASP A 698 33.56 10.61 26.77
C ASP A 698 33.61 9.07 26.79
N ALA A 699 33.17 8.45 25.69
CA ALA A 699 33.38 7.03 25.42
C ALA A 699 34.13 6.86 24.10
N ASP A 700 35.36 6.40 24.22
CA ASP A 700 36.29 6.01 23.16
C ASP A 700 35.69 4.98 22.19
N PHE A 701 35.85 5.24 20.89
CA PHE A 701 35.61 4.28 19.82
C PHE A 701 36.93 3.56 19.51
N THR A 702 36.96 2.23 19.62
CA THR A 702 38.08 1.41 19.16
C THR A 702 37.67 0.57 17.96
N ASP A 703 38.38 0.75 16.85
CA ASP A 703 38.34 -0.13 15.68
C ASP A 703 39.05 -1.45 15.98
N SER A 704 38.38 -2.57 15.72
CA SER A 704 39.04 -3.86 15.60
C SER A 704 38.49 -4.66 14.43
N LYS A 705 39.44 -4.95 13.54
CA LYS A 705 39.54 -5.92 12.44
C LYS A 705 38.48 -7.00 12.29
#